data_AF-A0A2G5TWU0-F1
#
_entry.id   AF-A0A2G5TWU0-F1
#
_cell.length_a   1.000
_cell.length_b   1.000
_cell.length_c   1.000
_cell.angle_alpha   90.00
_cell.angle_beta   90.00
_cell.angle_gamma   90.00
#
_symmetry.space_group_name_H-M   'P 1'
#
loop_
_entity.id
_entity.type
_entity.pdbx_description
1 polymer ?
#
loop_
_entity_poly.entity_id
_entity_poly.type
_entity_poly.pdbx_seq_one_letter_code
_entity_poly.pdbx_strand_id
1 'polypeptide(L)'
;MPRATHLSDSERAQIDAFKTAGWSNRRIAARLGRSFNCINTFVNNPDHYETNKKSGAPKKLTDRDTRSIIRLASNSMKSCNDIKNELKLDVSKSTVWRTLDSNQNIVRAKLMSAPMLTDAHKANRLQFARNNMATDWDKIIFSDEKKFNLDGPDGFNSYWHDLKKDPLHFSKRNFGGGRLMVWGAFSSAGTVDLAFLSFRMNSTDYQDAMTAKLIPYLRRFHRRQLTYQQDNASIHASRSTLDWFKSKKIKVMDWPACSPDLNPMENVWAELVRVVYGQGKQYQTVSELQTAIVDAWKNLKKPYLQKLLNSMPNRLFSIISTGGKPTKLVFSLLSKRAKKVAKLNRLSPVTICLCCGSDNQIRLTRSTEPSRILIIDSQKDNGFSKYPYVHFFTNDRYTFDYLTLKDNGNYIEEYKEMAQHVCEVFRSPIHQIEIAKESVLEWLIRFQPIIRYVEIRENVIDSVETLDRILKSLKVTEHFQLVSLTFSEKFQYTEPIPFQTVTIFYSSWFTLPSILNGNNSIIRLFNSKLTPKDINTILREWQMGSKLRNLEFFEIATPIFQNRESHFNEVLKDLNWTESVGNDGRPLTVKIDDEMRTYRVREVDRVRNLVRSDGMIGSVSLRKAIDKIENIRLIFQVWRRQT
;
A
#
# COMPACT_ATOMS: atom_id res chain seq x y z
N MET A 1 -11.66 11.87 -60.28
CA MET A 1 -12.62 12.77 -59.59
C MET A 1 -12.03 13.16 -58.24
N PRO A 2 -12.04 14.44 -57.83
CA PRO A 2 -11.57 14.83 -56.51
C PRO A 2 -12.49 14.21 -55.44
N ARG A 3 -11.90 13.66 -54.37
CA ARG A 3 -12.63 13.06 -53.25
C ARG A 3 -13.54 14.10 -52.60
N ALA A 4 -14.79 13.73 -52.31
CA ALA A 4 -15.69 14.57 -51.52
C ALA A 4 -15.06 14.82 -50.14
N THR A 5 -14.87 16.08 -49.76
CA THR A 5 -14.42 16.48 -48.43
C THR A 5 -15.48 16.12 -47.38
N HIS A 6 -15.05 15.64 -46.20
CA HIS A 6 -15.95 15.42 -45.08
C HIS A 6 -16.66 16.72 -44.68
N LEU A 7 -17.81 16.60 -44.02
CA LEU A 7 -18.55 17.74 -43.48
C LEU A 7 -17.74 18.32 -42.32
N SER A 8 -17.52 19.63 -42.34
CA SER A 8 -16.94 20.35 -41.21
C SER A 8 -17.93 20.44 -40.04
N ASP A 9 -17.44 20.77 -38.84
CA ASP A 9 -18.29 21.03 -37.66
C ASP A 9 -19.37 22.08 -37.92
N SER A 10 -19.00 23.15 -38.64
CA SER A 10 -19.94 24.21 -39.01
C SER A 10 -21.03 23.70 -39.96
N GLU A 11 -20.68 22.89 -40.95
CA GLU A 11 -21.65 22.29 -41.87
C GLU A 11 -22.57 21.31 -41.16
N ARG A 12 -22.06 20.51 -40.20
CA ARG A 12 -22.87 19.61 -39.37
C ARG A 12 -23.92 20.38 -38.57
N ALA A 13 -23.50 21.43 -37.86
CA ALA A 13 -24.41 22.28 -37.09
C ALA A 13 -25.45 22.97 -37.99
N GLN A 14 -25.07 23.41 -39.19
CA GLN A 14 -26.01 23.96 -40.17
C GLN A 14 -27.03 22.92 -40.65
N ILE A 15 -26.60 21.68 -40.89
CA ILE A 15 -27.50 20.58 -41.27
C ILE A 15 -28.52 20.33 -40.16
N ASP A 16 -28.08 20.24 -38.90
CA ASP A 16 -28.98 20.02 -37.76
C ASP A 16 -29.99 21.16 -37.59
N ALA A 17 -29.54 22.41 -37.75
CA ALA A 17 -30.41 23.58 -37.73
C ALA A 17 -31.44 23.56 -38.87
N PHE A 18 -31.03 23.24 -40.10
CA PHE A 18 -31.97 23.14 -41.24
C PHE A 18 -32.93 21.96 -41.10
N LYS A 19 -32.49 20.84 -40.52
CA LYS A 19 -33.37 19.70 -40.21
C LYS A 19 -34.41 20.07 -39.17
N THR A 20 -34.03 20.80 -38.13
CA THR A 20 -34.96 21.33 -37.10
C THR A 20 -35.98 22.29 -37.72
N ALA A 21 -35.57 23.08 -38.71
CA ALA A 21 -36.45 23.97 -39.48
C ALA A 21 -37.31 23.26 -40.55
N GLY A 22 -37.33 21.91 -40.58
CA GLY A 22 -38.18 21.13 -41.49
C GLY A 22 -37.68 21.00 -42.93
N TRP A 23 -36.42 21.33 -43.21
CA TRP A 23 -35.90 21.25 -44.58
C TRP A 23 -35.64 19.80 -45.02
N SER A 24 -35.86 19.52 -46.31
CA SER A 24 -35.54 18.23 -46.92
C SER A 24 -34.03 18.09 -47.17
N ASN A 25 -33.51 16.86 -47.08
CA ASN A 25 -32.07 16.60 -47.24
C ASN A 25 -31.56 17.07 -48.62
N ARG A 26 -32.40 17.02 -49.67
CA ARG A 26 -32.08 17.51 -51.01
C ARG A 26 -31.95 19.04 -51.06
N ARG A 27 -32.80 19.76 -50.32
CA ARG A 27 -32.74 21.22 -50.19
C ARG A 27 -31.51 21.66 -49.40
N ILE A 28 -31.16 20.93 -48.34
CA ILE A 28 -29.96 21.16 -47.53
C ILE A 28 -28.69 20.93 -48.36
N ALA A 29 -28.65 19.83 -49.12
CA ALA A 29 -27.54 19.50 -50.02
C ALA A 29 -27.28 20.62 -51.04
N ALA A 30 -28.33 21.13 -51.68
CA ALA A 30 -28.23 22.25 -52.61
C ALA A 30 -27.75 23.54 -51.92
N ARG A 31 -28.23 23.83 -50.70
CA ARG A 31 -27.87 25.03 -49.95
C ARG A 31 -26.40 25.06 -49.50
N LEU A 32 -25.85 23.90 -49.18
CA LEU A 32 -24.47 23.72 -48.69
C LEU A 32 -23.48 23.33 -49.79
N GLY A 33 -23.93 23.16 -51.04
CA GLY A 33 -23.07 22.71 -52.14
C GLY A 33 -22.52 21.29 -51.93
N ARG A 34 -23.24 20.43 -51.21
CA ARG A 34 -22.84 19.05 -50.88
C ARG A 34 -23.70 18.03 -51.60
N SER A 35 -23.19 16.80 -51.73
CA SER A 35 -23.98 15.71 -52.33
C SER A 35 -25.10 15.26 -51.40
N PHE A 36 -26.23 14.85 -51.98
CA PHE A 36 -27.35 14.30 -51.22
C PHE A 36 -26.93 13.13 -50.31
N ASN A 37 -26.08 12.23 -50.81
CA ASN A 37 -25.60 11.09 -50.04
C ASN A 37 -24.75 11.50 -48.83
N CYS A 38 -23.97 12.57 -48.93
CA CYS A 38 -23.18 13.10 -47.82
C CYS A 38 -24.10 13.57 -46.68
N ILE A 39 -25.10 14.39 -47.01
CA ILE A 39 -26.12 14.84 -46.04
C ILE A 39 -26.92 13.66 -45.48
N ASN A 40 -27.33 12.73 -46.33
CA ASN A 40 -28.13 11.57 -45.92
C ASN A 40 -27.36 10.63 -44.97
N THR A 41 -26.07 10.42 -45.22
CA THR A 41 -25.21 9.58 -44.37
C THR A 41 -25.03 10.20 -42.99
N PHE A 42 -24.83 11.52 -42.92
CA PHE A 42 -24.73 12.25 -41.65
C PHE A 42 -26.06 12.24 -40.88
N VAL A 43 -27.18 12.60 -41.53
CA VAL A 43 -28.51 12.64 -40.89
C VAL A 43 -28.97 11.27 -40.37
N ASN A 44 -28.62 10.18 -41.05
CA ASN A 44 -29.01 8.83 -40.63
C ASN A 44 -28.16 8.28 -39.48
N ASN A 45 -26.93 8.77 -39.30
CA ASN A 45 -26.04 8.29 -38.24
C ASN A 45 -25.02 9.36 -37.81
N PRO A 46 -25.48 10.44 -37.14
CA PRO A 46 -24.66 11.60 -36.81
C PRO A 46 -23.55 11.25 -35.81
N ASP A 47 -23.84 10.40 -34.82
CA ASP A 47 -22.90 10.00 -33.75
C ASP A 47 -21.72 9.17 -34.26
N HIS A 48 -21.90 8.45 -35.38
CA HIS A 48 -20.88 7.55 -35.93
C HIS A 48 -20.24 8.02 -37.23
N TYR A 49 -20.56 9.22 -37.72
CA TYR A 49 -20.10 9.75 -39.02
C TYR A 49 -18.57 9.71 -39.21
N GLU A 50 -17.79 9.84 -38.13
CA GLU A 50 -16.31 9.79 -38.14
C GLU A 50 -15.70 8.48 -37.58
N THR A 51 -16.51 7.61 -36.97
CA THR A 51 -15.99 6.54 -36.09
C THR A 51 -15.64 5.22 -36.78
N ASN A 52 -15.91 5.08 -38.09
CA ASN A 52 -15.56 3.89 -38.84
C ASN A 52 -14.04 3.78 -39.02
N LYS A 53 -13.36 3.13 -38.07
CA LYS A 53 -11.93 2.78 -38.18
C LYS A 53 -11.72 1.98 -39.45
N LYS A 54 -10.85 2.48 -40.33
CA LYS A 54 -10.41 1.75 -41.51
C LYS A 54 -9.81 0.41 -41.07
N SER A 55 -10.30 -0.69 -41.64
CA SER A 55 -9.73 -2.02 -41.45
C SER A 55 -8.27 -1.99 -41.92
N GLY A 56 -7.33 -2.21 -40.99
CA GLY A 56 -5.91 -2.32 -41.33
C GLY A 56 -5.63 -3.58 -42.17
N ALA A 57 -4.42 -3.67 -42.71
CA ALA A 57 -3.98 -4.87 -43.42
C ALA A 57 -4.07 -6.12 -42.51
N PRO A 58 -4.40 -7.30 -43.07
CA PRO A 58 -4.52 -8.54 -42.30
C PRO A 58 -3.18 -8.91 -41.62
N LYS A 59 -3.26 -9.44 -40.39
CA LYS A 59 -2.07 -9.90 -39.65
C LYS A 59 -1.47 -11.13 -40.35
N LYS A 60 -0.14 -11.15 -40.53
CA LYS A 60 0.60 -12.31 -41.08
C LYS A 60 0.66 -13.51 -40.12
N LEU A 61 0.53 -13.26 -38.82
CA LEU A 61 0.55 -14.31 -37.79
C LEU A 61 -0.88 -14.62 -37.36
N THR A 62 -1.20 -15.91 -37.23
CA THR A 62 -2.45 -16.35 -36.63
C THR A 62 -2.39 -16.24 -35.10
N ASP A 63 -3.54 -16.33 -34.43
CA ASP A 63 -3.60 -16.40 -32.97
C ASP A 63 -2.92 -17.66 -32.42
N ARG A 64 -2.85 -18.74 -33.22
CA ARG A 64 -2.11 -19.96 -32.87
C ARG A 64 -0.61 -19.72 -32.92
N ASP A 65 -0.12 -19.03 -33.94
CA ASP A 65 1.31 -18.70 -34.05
C ASP A 65 1.72 -17.77 -32.91
N THR A 66 0.89 -16.78 -32.61
CA THR A 66 1.08 -15.86 -31.49
C THR A 66 1.24 -16.61 -30.16
N ARG A 67 0.32 -17.54 -29.84
CA ARG A 67 0.40 -18.37 -28.62
C ARG A 67 1.65 -19.27 -28.62
N SER A 68 2.01 -19.84 -29.77
CA SER A 68 3.16 -20.73 -29.89
C SER A 68 4.49 -19.99 -29.70
N ILE A 69 4.60 -18.76 -30.24
CA ILE A 69 5.73 -17.85 -30.04
C ILE A 69 5.89 -17.54 -28.55
N ILE A 70 4.81 -17.15 -27.86
CA ILE A 70 4.83 -16.83 -26.43
C ILE A 70 5.25 -18.05 -25.61
N ARG A 71 4.72 -19.22 -25.93
CA ARG A 71 5.04 -20.47 -25.22
C ARG A 71 6.52 -20.86 -25.35
N LEU A 72 7.09 -20.77 -26.55
CA LEU A 72 8.51 -21.08 -26.77
C LEU A 72 9.44 -20.02 -26.16
N ALA A 73 9.03 -18.77 -26.08
CA ALA A 73 9.80 -17.71 -25.44
C ALA A 73 9.79 -17.79 -23.89
N SER A 74 8.71 -18.30 -23.31
CA SER A 74 8.52 -18.34 -21.85
C SER A 74 9.59 -19.17 -21.15
N ASN A 75 10.38 -18.54 -20.27
CA ASN A 75 11.48 -19.15 -19.51
C ASN A 75 12.49 -19.95 -20.36
N SER A 76 12.70 -19.53 -21.61
CA SER A 76 13.70 -20.12 -22.49
C SER A 76 14.86 -19.16 -22.77
N MET A 77 15.96 -19.70 -23.28
CA MET A 77 17.10 -18.91 -23.78
C MET A 77 17.03 -18.69 -25.30
N LYS A 78 15.89 -19.04 -25.93
CA LYS A 78 15.73 -18.98 -27.38
C LYS A 78 15.65 -17.52 -27.87
N SER A 79 16.37 -17.22 -28.93
CA SER A 79 16.28 -15.95 -29.64
C SER A 79 15.02 -15.87 -30.50
N CYS A 80 14.65 -14.67 -30.97
CA CYS A 80 13.53 -14.53 -31.91
C CYS A 80 13.75 -15.30 -33.22
N ASN A 81 15.02 -15.51 -33.63
CA ASN A 81 15.35 -16.35 -34.79
C ASN A 81 15.15 -17.83 -34.49
N ASP A 82 15.53 -18.30 -33.30
CA ASP A 82 15.34 -19.69 -32.91
C ASP A 82 13.85 -20.04 -32.88
N ILE A 83 13.02 -19.16 -32.30
CA ILE A 83 11.56 -19.31 -32.26
C ILE A 83 10.96 -19.30 -33.66
N LYS A 84 11.39 -18.37 -34.54
CA LYS A 84 10.95 -18.32 -35.94
C LYS A 84 11.23 -19.63 -36.67
N ASN A 85 12.46 -20.13 -36.54
CA ASN A 85 12.93 -21.32 -37.26
C ASN A 85 12.26 -22.59 -36.75
N GLU A 86 12.10 -22.73 -35.44
CA GLU A 86 11.44 -23.88 -34.81
C GLU A 86 9.96 -23.96 -35.14
N LEU A 87 9.27 -22.80 -35.18
CA LEU A 87 7.87 -22.73 -35.59
C LEU A 87 7.68 -22.68 -37.12
N LYS A 88 8.78 -22.67 -37.89
CA LYS A 88 8.77 -22.54 -39.36
C LYS A 88 7.90 -21.39 -39.86
N LEU A 89 7.96 -20.24 -39.18
CA LEU A 89 7.12 -19.08 -39.50
C LEU A 89 7.71 -18.26 -40.64
N ASP A 90 6.89 -17.97 -41.66
CA ASP A 90 7.26 -17.08 -42.76
C ASP A 90 7.06 -15.58 -42.40
N VAL A 91 7.80 -15.15 -41.37
CA VAL A 91 7.79 -13.75 -40.90
C VAL A 91 9.20 -13.26 -40.57
N SER A 92 9.37 -11.95 -40.41
CA SER A 92 10.65 -11.39 -39.96
C SER A 92 10.88 -11.60 -38.45
N LYS A 93 12.15 -11.63 -38.02
CA LYS A 93 12.51 -11.65 -36.58
C LYS A 93 11.84 -10.52 -35.80
N SER A 94 11.67 -9.36 -36.43
CA SER A 94 11.02 -8.18 -35.85
C SER A 94 9.53 -8.41 -35.62
N THR A 95 8.88 -9.24 -36.45
CA THR A 95 7.46 -9.62 -36.26
C THR A 95 7.30 -10.52 -35.03
N VAL A 96 8.22 -11.48 -34.84
CA VAL A 96 8.28 -12.30 -33.61
C VAL A 96 8.56 -11.42 -32.39
N TRP A 97 9.51 -10.48 -32.49
CA TRP A 97 9.81 -9.54 -31.40
C TRP A 97 8.61 -8.66 -31.04
N ARG A 98 7.93 -8.04 -32.01
CA ARG A 98 6.70 -7.25 -31.75
C ARG A 98 5.61 -8.08 -31.08
N THR A 99 5.49 -9.35 -31.44
CA THR A 99 4.55 -10.28 -30.81
C THR A 99 4.89 -10.51 -29.34
N LEU A 100 6.18 -10.69 -29.01
CA LEU A 100 6.65 -10.81 -27.63
C LEU A 100 6.53 -9.49 -26.85
N ASP A 101 6.88 -8.37 -27.46
CA ASP A 101 6.84 -7.02 -26.85
C ASP A 101 5.40 -6.57 -26.58
N SER A 102 4.46 -6.93 -27.46
CA SER A 102 3.02 -6.69 -27.23
C SER A 102 2.42 -7.54 -26.10
N ASN A 103 3.13 -8.59 -25.66
CA ASN A 103 2.66 -9.45 -24.59
C ASN A 103 3.06 -8.89 -23.22
N GLN A 104 2.07 -8.53 -22.41
CA GLN A 104 2.29 -7.94 -21.08
C GLN A 104 2.99 -8.88 -20.07
N ASN A 105 3.09 -10.18 -20.35
CA ASN A 105 3.62 -11.20 -19.43
C ASN A 105 5.04 -11.67 -19.78
N ILE A 106 5.59 -11.29 -20.93
CA ILE A 106 6.93 -11.68 -21.36
C ILE A 106 7.82 -10.44 -21.42
N VAL A 107 8.90 -10.43 -20.66
CA VAL A 107 9.90 -9.35 -20.68
C VAL A 107 11.28 -9.95 -20.82
N ARG A 108 12.12 -9.36 -21.67
CA ARG A 108 13.53 -9.74 -21.75
C ARG A 108 14.24 -9.29 -20.48
N ALA A 109 14.71 -10.25 -19.68
CA ALA A 109 15.41 -10.00 -18.43
C ALA A 109 16.83 -10.58 -18.46
N LYS A 110 17.74 -9.96 -17.71
CA LYS A 110 19.08 -10.52 -17.46
C LYS A 110 18.94 -11.76 -16.55
N LEU A 111 19.56 -12.88 -16.93
CA LEU A 111 19.63 -14.07 -16.09
C LEU A 111 20.34 -13.71 -14.77
N MET A 112 19.73 -14.04 -13.63
CA MET A 112 20.35 -13.77 -12.32
C MET A 112 21.36 -14.87 -12.02
N SER A 113 22.60 -14.49 -11.68
CA SER A 113 23.58 -15.45 -11.15
C SER A 113 23.21 -15.84 -9.73
N ALA A 114 23.14 -17.14 -9.45
CA ALA A 114 22.96 -17.70 -8.12
C ALA A 114 23.74 -19.02 -8.04
N PRO A 115 24.30 -19.38 -6.87
CA PRO A 115 24.94 -20.67 -6.71
C PRO A 115 23.92 -21.78 -7.00
N MET A 116 24.34 -22.77 -7.80
CA MET A 116 23.50 -23.92 -8.13
C MET A 116 23.29 -24.76 -6.87
N LEU A 117 22.08 -24.70 -6.30
CA LEU A 117 21.73 -25.51 -5.15
C LEU A 117 21.21 -26.88 -5.62
N THR A 118 21.94 -27.94 -5.25
CA THR A 118 21.44 -29.32 -5.34
C THR A 118 20.30 -29.54 -4.35
N ASP A 119 19.53 -30.60 -4.50
CA ASP A 119 18.45 -30.92 -3.55
C ASP A 119 18.99 -31.26 -2.16
N ALA A 120 20.18 -31.88 -2.09
CA ALA A 120 20.91 -32.07 -0.84
C ALA A 120 21.24 -30.73 -0.16
N HIS A 121 21.69 -29.72 -0.91
CA HIS A 121 21.93 -28.38 -0.35
C HIS A 121 20.65 -27.77 0.23
N LYS A 122 19.52 -27.87 -0.48
CA LYS A 122 18.23 -27.35 -0.01
C LYS A 122 17.77 -28.07 1.26
N ALA A 123 17.88 -29.39 1.30
CA ALA A 123 17.53 -30.19 2.48
C ALA A 123 18.38 -29.81 3.70
N ASN A 124 19.70 -29.70 3.53
CA ASN A 124 20.62 -29.32 4.60
C ASN A 124 20.37 -27.89 5.10
N ARG A 125 20.09 -26.95 4.19
CA ARG A 125 19.69 -25.58 4.53
C ARG A 125 18.39 -25.54 5.33
N LEU A 126 17.40 -26.33 4.91
CA LEU A 126 16.11 -26.44 5.61
C LEU A 126 16.27 -27.05 7.01
N GLN A 127 17.07 -28.11 7.13
CA GLN A 127 17.36 -28.74 8.41
C GLN A 127 18.10 -27.78 9.35
N PHE A 128 19.13 -27.10 8.84
CA PHE A 128 19.86 -26.08 9.59
C PHE A 128 18.91 -25.00 10.12
N ALA A 129 18.04 -24.47 9.26
CA ALA A 129 17.08 -23.44 9.66
C ALA A 129 16.13 -23.92 10.75
N ARG A 130 15.59 -25.14 10.64
CA ARG A 130 14.71 -25.73 11.67
C ARG A 130 15.44 -25.91 13.01
N ASN A 131 16.65 -26.43 12.98
CA ASN A 131 17.44 -26.71 14.18
C ASN A 131 17.87 -25.43 14.91
N ASN A 132 18.04 -24.31 14.20
CA ASN A 132 18.62 -23.08 14.73
C ASN A 132 17.59 -21.95 14.96
N MET A 133 16.29 -22.23 14.87
CA MET A 133 15.24 -21.20 15.11
C MET A 133 15.31 -20.58 16.50
N ALA A 134 15.77 -21.34 17.51
CA ALA A 134 15.89 -20.89 18.89
C ALA A 134 17.32 -20.49 19.28
N THR A 135 18.25 -20.43 18.33
CA THR A 135 19.65 -20.08 18.58
C THR A 135 19.76 -18.65 19.08
N ASP A 136 20.55 -18.45 20.13
CA ASP A 136 20.93 -17.13 20.64
C ASP A 136 22.02 -16.53 19.75
N TRP A 137 21.61 -15.70 18.79
CA TRP A 137 22.48 -15.11 17.78
C TRP A 137 23.46 -14.07 18.36
N ASP A 138 23.23 -13.57 19.57
CA ASP A 138 24.17 -12.65 20.25
C ASP A 138 25.44 -13.35 20.70
N LYS A 139 25.42 -14.68 20.79
CA LYS A 139 26.57 -15.53 21.10
C LYS A 139 27.33 -16.01 19.86
N ILE A 140 26.93 -15.60 18.66
CA ILE A 140 27.58 -16.05 17.42
C ILE A 140 28.53 -14.96 16.90
N ILE A 141 29.75 -15.36 16.52
CA ILE A 141 30.68 -14.55 15.74
C ILE A 141 30.51 -14.97 14.29
N PHE A 142 30.06 -14.05 13.44
CA PHE A 142 30.02 -14.27 11.99
C PHE A 142 31.32 -13.82 11.35
N SER A 143 31.85 -14.60 10.43
CA SER A 143 33.05 -14.27 9.66
C SER A 143 32.87 -14.59 8.19
N ASP A 144 33.70 -13.96 7.36
CA ASP A 144 33.74 -14.18 5.92
C ASP A 144 34.99 -13.52 5.31
N GLU A 145 35.31 -13.90 4.07
CA GLU A 145 36.36 -13.28 3.26
C GLU A 145 35.79 -12.51 2.08
N LYS A 146 36.32 -11.30 1.85
CA LYS A 146 35.90 -10.44 0.75
C LYS A 146 37.09 -9.97 -0.07
N LYS A 147 36.98 -10.15 -1.39
CA LYS A 147 37.87 -9.51 -2.37
C LYS A 147 37.47 -8.05 -2.60
N PHE A 148 38.45 -7.15 -2.55
CA PHE A 148 38.39 -5.75 -2.98
C PHE A 148 39.37 -5.49 -4.13
N ASN A 149 39.00 -4.64 -5.08
CA ASN A 149 39.83 -4.28 -6.24
C ASN A 149 40.14 -2.77 -6.26
N LEU A 150 41.25 -2.35 -6.84
CA LEU A 150 41.55 -0.91 -7.02
C LEU A 150 40.51 -0.20 -7.91
N ASP A 151 40.06 -0.89 -8.95
CA ASP A 151 39.15 -0.36 -9.96
C ASP A 151 37.67 -0.54 -9.54
N GLY A 152 37.35 -0.53 -8.25
CA GLY A 152 35.95 -0.59 -7.81
C GLY A 152 35.31 -2.00 -7.75
N PRO A 153 34.03 -2.06 -7.35
CA PRO A 153 33.32 -3.31 -7.12
C PRO A 153 32.89 -3.99 -8.42
N ASP A 154 32.91 -5.33 -8.42
CA ASP A 154 32.47 -6.15 -9.55
C ASP A 154 30.97 -5.91 -9.84
N GLY A 155 30.65 -5.12 -10.88
CA GLY A 155 29.29 -4.98 -11.44
C GLY A 155 28.40 -3.84 -10.92
N PHE A 156 28.94 -2.86 -10.19
CA PHE A 156 28.17 -1.77 -9.56
C PHE A 156 28.34 -0.39 -10.24
N ASN A 157 28.20 -0.32 -11.57
CA ASN A 157 28.46 0.90 -12.32
C ASN A 157 27.25 1.31 -13.17
N SER A 158 26.39 2.16 -12.61
CA SER A 158 25.31 2.83 -13.34
C SER A 158 25.37 4.33 -13.03
N TYR A 159 25.36 5.17 -14.07
CA TYR A 159 25.32 6.63 -13.94
C TYR A 159 24.20 7.20 -14.82
N TRP A 160 23.73 8.40 -14.48
CA TRP A 160 22.81 9.14 -15.33
C TRP A 160 23.63 9.84 -16.41
N HIS A 161 23.44 9.44 -17.67
CA HIS A 161 24.14 10.01 -18.81
C HIS A 161 23.30 11.10 -19.46
N ASP A 162 23.79 12.34 -19.40
CA ASP A 162 23.30 13.42 -20.25
C ASP A 162 23.82 13.18 -21.68
N LEU A 163 22.90 12.92 -22.62
CA LEU A 163 23.22 12.64 -24.02
C LEU A 163 23.87 13.83 -24.75
N LYS A 164 23.92 15.01 -24.12
CA LYS A 164 24.62 16.19 -24.64
C LYS A 164 26.09 16.28 -24.21
N LYS A 165 26.55 15.38 -23.33
CA LYS A 165 27.91 15.35 -22.80
C LYS A 165 28.60 14.06 -23.23
N ASP A 166 29.93 14.05 -23.19
CA ASP A 166 30.66 12.81 -23.43
C ASP A 166 30.37 11.77 -22.33
N PRO A 167 30.31 10.48 -22.68
CA PRO A 167 30.12 9.41 -21.71
C PRO A 167 31.20 9.42 -20.64
N LEU A 168 30.82 9.13 -19.39
CA LEU A 168 31.81 8.88 -18.35
C LEU A 168 32.45 7.52 -18.60
N HIS A 169 33.78 7.52 -18.75
CA HIS A 169 34.55 6.30 -18.92
C HIS A 169 35.13 5.85 -17.59
N PHE A 170 34.87 4.60 -17.26
CA PHE A 170 35.48 3.95 -16.11
C PHE A 170 36.81 3.33 -16.55
N SER A 171 37.93 3.74 -15.93
CA SER A 171 39.23 3.16 -16.22
C SER A 171 39.24 1.70 -15.74
N LYS A 172 39.45 0.77 -16.67
CA LYS A 172 39.80 -0.62 -16.37
C LYS A 172 41.27 -0.79 -16.68
N ARG A 173 42.08 -1.15 -15.68
CA ARG A 173 43.49 -1.41 -15.92
C ARG A 173 43.62 -2.69 -16.76
N ASN A 174 44.22 -2.58 -17.95
CA ASN A 174 44.45 -3.74 -18.82
C ASN A 174 45.50 -4.71 -18.25
N PHE A 175 46.42 -4.20 -17.39
CA PHE A 175 47.45 -4.97 -16.69
C PHE A 175 47.69 -4.40 -15.29
N GLY A 176 48.02 -5.23 -14.30
CA GLY A 176 48.46 -4.76 -12.96
C GLY A 176 47.36 -4.25 -12.01
N GLY A 177 46.16 -4.79 -12.07
CA GLY A 177 45.09 -4.49 -11.11
C GLY A 177 45.37 -5.09 -9.72
N GLY A 178 45.74 -4.24 -8.76
CA GLY A 178 45.89 -4.63 -7.36
C GLY A 178 44.56 -5.13 -6.78
N ARG A 179 44.63 -6.19 -5.99
CA ARG A 179 43.49 -6.78 -5.29
C ARG A 179 43.88 -7.15 -3.87
N LEU A 180 42.93 -7.04 -2.96
CA LEU A 180 43.06 -7.42 -1.55
C LEU A 180 42.05 -8.49 -1.23
N MET A 181 42.49 -9.54 -0.54
CA MET A 181 41.60 -10.46 0.16
C MET A 181 41.57 -10.03 1.62
N VAL A 182 40.37 -9.73 2.13
CA VAL A 182 40.18 -9.23 3.49
C VAL A 182 39.30 -10.19 4.24
N TRP A 183 39.77 -10.68 5.39
CA TRP A 183 38.95 -11.40 6.34
C TRP A 183 38.45 -10.45 7.42
N GLY A 184 37.18 -10.57 7.75
CA GLY A 184 36.54 -9.82 8.81
C GLY A 184 35.57 -10.69 9.59
N ALA A 185 35.34 -10.31 10.84
CA ALA A 185 34.36 -10.96 11.69
C ALA A 185 33.71 -9.97 12.65
N PHE A 186 32.48 -10.24 13.08
CA PHE A 186 31.81 -9.45 14.09
C PHE A 186 30.89 -10.28 14.97
N SER A 187 30.57 -9.76 16.15
CA SER A 187 29.53 -10.29 17.04
C SER A 187 28.75 -9.15 17.70
N SER A 188 27.83 -9.49 18.61
CA SER A 188 27.11 -8.52 19.44
C SER A 188 28.05 -7.62 20.27
N ALA A 189 29.29 -8.07 20.54
CA ALA A 189 30.27 -7.28 21.28
C ALA A 189 30.92 -6.17 20.42
N GLY A 190 30.92 -6.34 19.09
CA GLY A 190 31.57 -5.45 18.14
C GLY A 190 32.36 -6.21 17.06
N THR A 191 33.20 -5.50 16.33
CA THR A 191 34.03 -6.05 15.24
C THR A 191 35.32 -6.68 15.75
N VAL A 192 35.80 -7.71 15.06
CA VAL A 192 37.16 -8.24 15.15
C VAL A 192 38.08 -7.41 14.24
N ASP A 193 39.36 -7.31 14.58
CA ASP A 193 40.34 -6.65 13.72
C ASP A 193 40.48 -7.40 12.39
N LEU A 194 40.53 -6.64 11.29
CA LEU A 194 40.67 -7.21 9.95
C LEU A 194 42.00 -7.95 9.77
N ALA A 195 41.97 -9.02 8.97
CA ALA A 195 43.16 -9.68 8.44
C ALA A 195 43.26 -9.46 6.93
N PHE A 196 44.45 -9.13 6.44
CA PHE A 196 44.73 -9.06 5.01
C PHE A 196 45.43 -10.36 4.61
N LEU A 197 44.78 -11.11 3.71
CA LEU A 197 45.13 -12.49 3.41
C LEU A 197 45.74 -12.63 2.01
N SER A 198 46.49 -13.72 1.83
CA SER A 198 46.89 -14.18 0.51
C SER A 198 45.69 -14.78 -0.25
N PHE A 199 45.65 -14.58 -1.57
CA PHE A 199 44.65 -15.22 -2.44
C PHE A 199 44.83 -16.74 -2.57
N ARG A 200 46.04 -17.23 -2.31
CA ARG A 200 46.38 -18.65 -2.29
C ARG A 200 46.76 -18.99 -0.86
N MET A 201 45.74 -19.23 -0.04
CA MET A 201 45.88 -19.58 1.36
C MET A 201 45.61 -21.06 1.55
N ASN A 202 46.45 -21.73 2.35
CA ASN A 202 46.22 -23.09 2.81
C ASN A 202 45.60 -23.09 4.23
N SER A 203 45.30 -24.27 4.78
CA SER A 203 44.72 -24.37 6.12
C SER A 203 45.62 -23.82 7.23
N THR A 204 46.94 -23.93 7.12
CA THR A 204 47.89 -23.41 8.11
C THR A 204 47.90 -21.88 8.11
N ASP A 205 47.99 -21.23 6.94
CA ASP A 205 47.99 -19.76 6.91
C ASP A 205 46.63 -19.20 7.40
N TYR A 206 45.53 -19.93 7.20
CA TYR A 206 44.24 -19.59 7.80
C TYR A 206 44.29 -19.66 9.33
N GLN A 207 44.84 -20.73 9.89
CA GLN A 207 44.99 -20.91 11.34
C GLN A 207 45.88 -19.82 11.96
N ASP A 208 46.94 -19.40 11.26
CA ASP A 208 47.81 -18.30 11.70
C ASP A 208 47.06 -16.96 11.71
N ALA A 209 46.28 -16.67 10.67
CA ALA A 209 45.44 -15.48 10.62
C ALA A 209 44.39 -15.47 11.75
N MET A 210 43.73 -16.61 12.00
CA MET A 210 42.78 -16.75 13.10
C MET A 210 43.46 -16.64 14.47
N THR A 211 44.68 -17.18 14.61
CA THR A 211 45.49 -17.04 15.83
C THR A 211 45.79 -15.57 16.11
N ALA A 212 46.14 -14.81 15.07
CA ALA A 212 46.48 -13.40 15.21
C ALA A 212 45.27 -12.50 15.50
N LYS A 213 44.08 -12.80 14.93
CA LYS A 213 42.92 -11.90 14.98
C LYS A 213 41.77 -12.40 15.86
N LEU A 214 41.37 -13.65 15.70
CA LEU A 214 40.20 -14.22 16.38
C LEU A 214 40.50 -14.55 17.86
N ILE A 215 41.65 -15.17 18.15
CA ILE A 215 41.97 -15.60 19.53
C ILE A 215 42.04 -14.42 20.52
N PRO A 216 42.70 -13.28 20.22
CA PRO A 216 42.71 -12.14 21.12
C PRO A 216 41.29 -11.60 21.41
N TYR A 217 40.43 -11.58 20.39
CA TYR A 217 39.05 -11.16 20.54
C TYR A 217 38.25 -12.11 21.45
N LEU A 218 38.38 -13.42 21.24
CA LEU A 218 37.74 -14.43 22.09
C LEU A 218 38.20 -14.33 23.55
N ARG A 219 39.51 -14.11 23.79
CA ARG A 219 40.05 -13.89 25.14
C ARG A 219 39.46 -12.64 25.80
N ARG A 220 39.36 -11.53 25.05
CA ARG A 220 38.77 -10.27 25.53
C ARG A 220 37.31 -10.45 25.96
N PHE A 221 36.55 -11.32 25.29
CA PHE A 221 35.13 -11.56 25.55
C PHE A 221 34.82 -12.97 26.09
N HIS A 222 35.76 -13.61 26.79
CA HIS A 222 35.65 -15.01 27.22
C HIS A 222 34.36 -15.33 28.02
N ARG A 223 33.87 -14.38 28.83
CA ARG A 223 32.62 -14.54 29.62
C ARG A 223 31.36 -14.71 28.77
N ARG A 224 31.39 -14.34 27.50
CA ARG A 224 30.22 -14.42 26.59
C ARG A 224 30.02 -15.81 25.98
N GLN A 225 30.98 -16.73 26.12
CA GLN A 225 30.92 -18.09 25.56
C GLN A 225 30.54 -18.09 24.07
N LEU A 226 31.27 -17.27 23.29
CA LEU A 226 30.98 -17.07 21.87
C LEU A 226 31.25 -18.34 21.05
N THR A 227 30.38 -18.61 20.09
CA THR A 227 30.53 -19.65 19.08
C THR A 227 30.95 -19.02 17.76
N TYR A 228 31.95 -19.58 17.11
CA TYR A 228 32.47 -19.09 15.84
C TYR A 228 31.71 -19.70 14.66
N GLN A 229 31.27 -18.88 13.73
CA GLN A 229 30.73 -19.31 12.45
C GLN A 229 31.77 -19.08 11.35
N GLN A 230 31.93 -20.05 10.46
CA GLN A 230 32.68 -19.96 9.21
C GLN A 230 31.91 -20.70 8.11
N ASP A 231 32.27 -20.48 6.84
CA ASP A 231 31.70 -21.26 5.74
C ASP A 231 32.40 -22.63 5.58
N ASN A 232 31.91 -23.44 4.63
CA ASN A 232 32.46 -24.77 4.37
C ASN A 232 33.47 -24.77 3.21
N ALA A 233 34.24 -23.70 3.02
CA ALA A 233 35.36 -23.74 2.09
C ALA A 233 36.31 -24.89 2.46
N SER A 234 36.97 -25.49 1.46
CA SER A 234 37.78 -26.70 1.65
C SER A 234 38.88 -26.54 2.72
N ILE A 235 39.47 -25.35 2.84
CA ILE A 235 40.47 -25.03 3.85
C ILE A 235 39.89 -24.84 5.26
N HIS A 236 38.61 -24.45 5.37
CA HIS A 236 37.89 -24.24 6.63
C HIS A 236 37.38 -25.57 7.20
N ALA A 237 36.90 -26.45 6.31
CA ALA A 237 36.39 -27.79 6.64
C ALA A 237 37.48 -28.88 6.67
N SER A 238 38.76 -28.52 6.46
CA SER A 238 39.86 -29.48 6.47
C SER A 238 40.07 -30.07 7.87
N ARG A 239 40.57 -31.31 7.93
CA ARG A 239 40.90 -31.97 9.21
C ARG A 239 41.89 -31.14 10.03
N SER A 240 42.90 -30.55 9.37
CA SER A 240 43.89 -29.68 10.01
C SER A 240 43.21 -28.50 10.74
N THR A 241 42.31 -27.79 10.06
CA THR A 241 41.62 -26.63 10.63
C THR A 241 40.63 -27.02 11.74
N LEU A 242 39.89 -28.11 11.57
CA LEU A 242 38.94 -28.59 12.57
C LEU A 242 39.65 -29.09 13.84
N ASP A 243 40.76 -29.83 13.70
CA ASP A 243 41.55 -30.29 14.84
C ASP A 243 42.26 -29.12 15.53
N TRP A 244 42.67 -28.09 14.79
CA TRP A 244 43.16 -26.84 15.36
C TRP A 244 42.08 -26.14 16.21
N PHE A 245 40.85 -25.95 15.72
CA PHE A 245 39.76 -25.36 16.50
C PHE A 245 39.49 -26.13 17.80
N LYS A 246 39.49 -27.48 17.74
CA LYS A 246 39.37 -28.34 18.92
C LYS A 246 40.52 -28.11 19.90
N SER A 247 41.76 -28.05 19.42
CA SER A 247 42.96 -27.82 20.25
C SER A 247 42.90 -26.47 20.98
N LYS A 248 42.32 -25.45 20.33
CA LYS A 248 42.11 -24.11 20.91
C LYS A 248 40.83 -24.00 21.73
N LYS A 249 40.04 -25.07 21.86
CA LYS A 249 38.75 -25.11 22.55
C LYS A 249 37.75 -24.08 22.01
N ILE A 250 37.80 -23.82 20.71
CA ILE A 250 36.89 -22.89 20.03
C ILE A 250 35.69 -23.69 19.54
N LYS A 251 34.49 -23.30 19.98
CA LYS A 251 33.24 -23.90 19.49
C LYS A 251 32.92 -23.35 18.10
N VAL A 252 32.78 -24.22 17.11
CA VAL A 252 32.41 -23.86 15.73
C VAL A 252 30.96 -24.26 15.48
N MET A 253 30.19 -23.38 14.84
CA MET A 253 28.80 -23.63 14.46
C MET A 253 28.76 -24.46 13.17
N ASP A 254 27.90 -25.49 13.14
CA ASP A 254 27.59 -26.19 11.89
C ASP A 254 26.93 -25.21 10.91
N TRP A 255 27.43 -25.13 9.68
CA TRP A 255 26.92 -24.18 8.68
C TRP A 255 26.55 -24.90 7.38
N PRO A 256 25.41 -24.57 6.74
CA PRO A 256 25.02 -25.21 5.49
C PRO A 256 25.83 -24.66 4.31
N ALA A 257 26.28 -25.56 3.43
CA ALA A 257 27.02 -25.19 2.22
C ALA A 257 26.23 -24.22 1.31
N CYS A 258 26.95 -23.40 0.54
CA CYS A 258 26.38 -22.44 -0.43
C CYS A 258 25.32 -21.50 0.18
N SER A 259 25.55 -20.99 1.39
CA SER A 259 24.58 -20.17 2.12
C SER A 259 25.03 -18.76 2.49
N PRO A 260 25.46 -17.94 1.51
CA PRO A 260 25.83 -16.54 1.77
C PRO A 260 24.63 -15.71 2.25
N ASP A 261 23.41 -16.07 1.83
CA ASP A 261 22.18 -15.38 2.25
C ASP A 261 21.88 -15.52 3.75
N LEU A 262 22.42 -16.55 4.40
CA LEU A 262 22.35 -16.73 5.84
C LEU A 262 23.44 -15.97 6.60
N ASN A 263 24.55 -15.59 5.95
CA ASN A 263 25.65 -14.93 6.63
C ASN A 263 25.44 -13.39 6.65
N PRO A 264 25.26 -12.75 7.81
CA PRO A 264 25.13 -11.29 7.88
C PRO A 264 26.42 -10.54 7.53
N MET A 265 27.56 -11.21 7.50
CA MET A 265 28.84 -10.63 7.09
C MET A 265 28.78 -10.07 5.66
N GLU A 266 27.98 -10.69 4.78
CA GLU A 266 27.69 -10.21 3.43
C GLU A 266 27.04 -8.81 3.42
N ASN A 267 26.22 -8.48 4.43
CA ASN A 267 25.64 -7.14 4.56
C ASN A 267 26.68 -6.11 4.99
N VAL A 268 27.57 -6.50 5.90
CA VAL A 268 28.68 -5.64 6.34
C VAL A 268 29.60 -5.36 5.15
N TRP A 269 29.92 -6.37 4.34
CA TRP A 269 30.67 -6.15 3.11
C TRP A 269 29.99 -5.24 2.11
N ALA A 270 28.67 -5.37 1.94
CA ALA A 270 27.91 -4.48 1.08
C ALA A 270 27.96 -3.02 1.56
N GLU A 271 27.90 -2.79 2.88
CA GLU A 271 28.04 -1.46 3.47
C GLU A 271 29.45 -0.90 3.26
N LEU A 272 30.48 -1.71 3.52
CA LEU A 272 31.87 -1.32 3.30
C LEU A 272 32.14 -0.95 1.84
N VAL A 273 31.65 -1.75 0.88
CA VAL A 273 31.79 -1.46 -0.55
C VAL A 273 31.17 -0.10 -0.90
N ARG A 274 30.02 0.25 -0.33
CA ARG A 274 29.37 1.55 -0.58
C ARG A 274 30.18 2.72 -0.03
N VAL A 275 30.78 2.56 1.14
CA VAL A 275 31.60 3.61 1.78
C VAL A 275 32.94 3.76 1.05
N VAL A 276 33.64 2.64 0.83
CA VAL A 276 34.98 2.61 0.21
C VAL A 276 34.93 3.13 -1.24
N TYR A 277 33.96 2.69 -2.04
CA TYR A 277 33.85 3.07 -3.45
C TYR A 277 32.78 4.15 -3.71
N GLY A 278 32.36 4.87 -2.67
CA GLY A 278 31.34 5.92 -2.78
C GLY A 278 31.70 6.94 -3.86
N GLN A 279 30.68 7.44 -4.57
CA GLN A 279 30.84 8.40 -5.67
C GLN A 279 31.77 7.95 -6.81
N GLY A 280 31.90 6.62 -7.01
CA GLY A 280 32.72 6.07 -8.08
C GLY A 280 34.23 6.13 -7.82
N LYS A 281 34.65 6.29 -6.56
CA LYS A 281 36.05 6.36 -6.15
C LYS A 281 36.83 5.11 -6.60
N GLN A 282 38.01 5.33 -7.16
CA GLN A 282 39.02 4.32 -7.47
C GLN A 282 40.29 4.61 -6.68
N TYR A 283 41.13 3.58 -6.50
CA TYR A 283 42.35 3.68 -5.70
C TYR A 283 43.58 3.48 -6.58
N GLN A 284 44.68 4.20 -6.29
CA GLN A 284 45.91 4.08 -7.07
C GLN A 284 46.81 2.97 -6.55
N THR A 285 46.85 2.80 -5.23
CA THR A 285 47.70 1.83 -4.55
C THR A 285 46.90 0.90 -3.63
N VAL A 286 47.44 -0.29 -3.41
CA VAL A 286 46.88 -1.27 -2.47
C VAL A 286 46.85 -0.72 -1.04
N SER A 287 47.86 0.07 -0.66
CA SER A 287 47.96 0.70 0.66
C SER A 287 46.83 1.70 0.93
N GLU A 288 46.49 2.54 -0.05
CA GLU A 288 45.35 3.47 0.07
C GLU A 288 44.02 2.73 0.22
N LEU A 289 43.81 1.69 -0.60
CA LEU A 289 42.61 0.87 -0.52
C LEU A 289 42.51 0.17 0.85
N GLN A 290 43.62 -0.40 1.33
CA GLN A 290 43.71 -1.02 2.64
C GLN A 290 43.35 -0.03 3.76
N THR A 291 43.90 1.18 3.73
CA THR A 291 43.61 2.23 4.72
C THR A 291 42.13 2.59 4.72
N ALA A 292 41.54 2.80 3.54
CA ALA A 292 40.12 3.13 3.43
C ALA A 292 39.20 2.00 3.93
N ILE A 293 39.55 0.74 3.70
CA ILE A 293 38.81 -0.41 4.22
C ILE A 293 38.88 -0.44 5.75
N VAL A 294 40.06 -0.23 6.34
CA VAL A 294 40.25 -0.19 7.80
C VAL A 294 39.44 0.96 8.43
N ASP A 295 39.45 2.13 7.82
CA ASP A 295 38.71 3.29 8.33
C ASP A 295 37.20 3.07 8.22
N ALA A 296 36.71 2.52 7.10
CA ALA A 296 35.30 2.16 6.95
C ALA A 296 34.87 1.12 7.99
N TRP A 297 35.72 0.11 8.26
CA TRP A 297 35.48 -0.92 9.25
C TRP A 297 35.37 -0.38 10.67
N LYS A 298 36.30 0.50 11.07
CA LYS A 298 36.30 1.14 12.41
C LYS A 298 35.05 1.99 12.66
N ASN A 299 34.46 2.53 11.60
CA ASN A 299 33.27 3.37 11.68
C ASN A 299 31.94 2.57 11.73
N LEU A 300 31.98 1.24 11.70
CA LEU A 300 30.79 0.41 11.87
C LEU A 300 30.18 0.58 13.27
N LYS A 301 28.93 1.05 13.30
CA LYS A 301 28.22 1.33 14.56
C LYS A 301 27.65 0.04 15.17
N LYS A 302 27.81 -0.15 16.49
CA LYS A 302 27.25 -1.31 17.22
C LYS A 302 25.74 -1.54 16.98
N PRO A 303 24.86 -0.51 16.96
CA PRO A 303 23.44 -0.71 16.65
C PRO A 303 23.18 -1.33 15.27
N TYR A 304 24.02 -1.03 14.28
CA TYR A 304 23.91 -1.64 12.95
C TYR A 304 24.25 -3.14 13.00
N LEU A 305 25.32 -3.51 13.70
CA LEU A 305 25.70 -4.91 13.89
C LEU A 305 24.62 -5.69 14.65
N GLN A 306 24.05 -5.10 15.70
CA GLN A 306 22.95 -5.71 16.45
C GLN A 306 21.71 -5.92 15.57
N LYS A 307 21.38 -4.95 14.71
CA LYS A 307 20.29 -5.09 13.73
C LYS A 307 20.51 -6.28 12.79
N LEU A 308 21.75 -6.56 12.39
CA LEU A 308 22.09 -7.71 11.55
C LEU A 308 21.95 -9.05 12.29
N LEU A 309 22.25 -9.10 13.59
CA LEU A 309 22.05 -10.30 14.41
C LEU A 309 20.56 -10.57 14.65
N ASN A 310 19.79 -9.55 15.01
CA ASN A 310 18.33 -9.60 15.16
C ASN A 310 17.61 -10.02 13.86
N SER A 311 18.32 -9.94 12.75
CA SER A 311 17.87 -10.29 11.41
C SER A 311 17.82 -11.82 11.18
N MET A 312 18.59 -12.60 11.96
CA MET A 312 18.82 -14.03 11.73
C MET A 312 17.56 -14.91 11.78
N PRO A 313 16.65 -14.78 12.77
CA PRO A 313 15.41 -15.56 12.79
C PRO A 313 14.58 -15.42 11.51
N ASN A 314 14.49 -14.20 10.95
CA ASN A 314 13.77 -13.92 9.70
C ASN A 314 14.45 -14.55 8.48
N ARG A 315 15.79 -14.63 8.47
CA ARG A 315 16.53 -15.33 7.41
C ARG A 315 16.24 -16.84 7.46
N LEU A 316 16.26 -17.44 8.64
CA LEU A 316 15.91 -18.85 8.81
C LEU A 316 14.47 -19.14 8.38
N PHE A 317 13.52 -18.29 8.79
CA PHE A 317 12.13 -18.41 8.36
C PHE A 317 11.98 -18.32 6.84
N SER A 318 12.75 -17.45 6.19
CA SER A 318 12.78 -17.34 4.73
C SER A 318 13.29 -18.61 4.05
N ILE A 319 14.29 -19.28 4.64
CA ILE A 319 14.79 -20.57 4.16
C ILE A 319 13.72 -21.65 4.27
N ILE A 320 13.02 -21.69 5.41
CA ILE A 320 11.93 -22.65 5.65
C ILE A 320 10.81 -22.44 4.63
N SER A 321 10.36 -21.20 4.47
CA SER A 321 9.28 -20.82 3.55
C SER A 321 9.59 -21.10 2.09
N THR A 322 10.87 -21.09 1.71
CA THR A 322 11.32 -21.38 0.33
C THR A 322 11.71 -22.84 0.11
N GLY A 323 11.58 -23.70 1.13
CA GLY A 323 11.98 -25.10 1.07
C GLY A 323 13.48 -25.26 0.79
N GLY A 324 14.33 -24.43 1.41
CA GLY A 324 15.78 -24.51 1.26
C GLY A 324 16.37 -23.83 0.01
N LYS A 325 15.53 -23.28 -0.87
CA LYS A 325 15.97 -22.54 -2.08
C LYS A 325 16.70 -21.23 -1.71
N PRO A 326 17.41 -20.58 -2.65
CA PRO A 326 18.10 -19.32 -2.35
C PRO A 326 17.11 -18.28 -1.86
N THR A 327 17.35 -17.72 -0.69
CA THR A 327 16.61 -16.55 -0.25
C THR A 327 17.27 -15.33 -0.90
N LYS A 328 16.45 -14.42 -1.43
CA LYS A 328 17.01 -13.08 -1.66
C LYS A 328 17.23 -12.51 -0.26
N LEU A 329 18.43 -12.05 0.02
CA LEU A 329 18.76 -11.33 1.24
C LEU A 329 17.93 -10.04 1.25
N VAL A 330 16.90 -9.98 2.11
CA VAL A 330 15.79 -9.03 2.00
C VAL A 330 15.57 -8.34 3.34
N PHE A 331 16.22 -7.20 3.57
CA PHE A 331 15.77 -6.23 4.59
C PHE A 331 15.13 -4.98 3.97
N SER A 332 15.06 -4.90 2.63
CA SER A 332 14.43 -3.81 1.86
C SER A 332 13.59 -4.32 0.66
N LEU A 333 13.37 -5.63 0.59
CA LEU A 333 12.83 -6.33 -0.58
C LEU A 333 11.54 -7.11 -0.28
N LEU A 334 10.98 -7.14 0.95
CA LEU A 334 9.63 -7.66 1.13
C LEU A 334 8.67 -6.75 0.37
N SER A 335 8.89 -5.44 0.44
CA SER A 335 8.32 -4.47 -0.48
C SER A 335 8.62 -4.79 -1.95
N LYS A 336 9.86 -4.78 -2.41
CA LYS A 336 10.16 -4.91 -3.87
C LYS A 336 9.84 -6.28 -4.46
N ARG A 337 10.03 -7.38 -3.73
CA ARG A 337 9.72 -8.75 -4.17
C ARG A 337 8.24 -9.05 -4.03
N ALA A 338 7.55 -8.65 -2.95
CA ALA A 338 6.10 -8.76 -2.89
C ALA A 338 5.45 -7.84 -3.93
N LYS A 339 5.94 -6.61 -4.15
CA LYS A 339 5.52 -5.73 -5.25
C LYS A 339 5.74 -6.38 -6.62
N LYS A 340 6.87 -7.04 -6.85
CA LYS A 340 7.14 -7.75 -8.12
C LYS A 340 6.26 -8.99 -8.30
N VAL A 341 6.01 -9.76 -7.23
CA VAL A 341 5.14 -10.94 -7.25
C VAL A 341 3.67 -10.55 -7.37
N ALA A 342 3.21 -9.52 -6.65
CA ALA A 342 1.89 -8.93 -6.77
C ALA A 342 1.67 -8.21 -8.11
N LYS A 343 2.72 -7.74 -8.78
CA LYS A 343 2.66 -7.28 -10.17
C LYS A 343 2.42 -8.44 -11.15
N LEU A 344 3.02 -9.61 -10.89
CA LEU A 344 2.94 -10.81 -11.73
C LEU A 344 1.68 -11.66 -11.49
N ASN A 345 1.15 -11.68 -10.27
CA ASN A 345 -0.09 -12.35 -9.90
C ASN A 345 -1.14 -11.31 -9.56
N ARG A 346 -2.28 -11.29 -10.26
CA ARG A 346 -3.45 -10.52 -9.83
C ARG A 346 -4.00 -11.16 -8.55
N LEU A 347 -3.55 -10.68 -7.40
CA LEU A 347 -4.22 -10.94 -6.14
C LEU A 347 -5.62 -10.33 -6.21
N SER A 348 -6.60 -11.05 -5.68
CA SER A 348 -7.98 -10.54 -5.59
C SER A 348 -7.98 -9.23 -4.79
N PRO A 349 -8.72 -8.20 -5.25
CA PRO A 349 -8.91 -6.99 -4.47
C PRO A 349 -9.46 -7.32 -3.08
N VAL A 350 -8.96 -6.63 -2.07
CA VAL A 350 -9.45 -6.70 -0.69
C VAL A 350 -10.00 -5.36 -0.26
N THR A 351 -10.95 -5.37 0.67
CA THR A 351 -11.35 -4.19 1.42
C THR A 351 -10.29 -3.91 2.49
N ILE A 352 -9.75 -2.69 2.50
CA ILE A 352 -8.71 -2.27 3.44
C ILE A 352 -9.31 -1.27 4.42
N CYS A 353 -9.36 -1.63 5.70
CA CYS A 353 -9.83 -0.76 6.78
C CYS A 353 -8.68 -0.48 7.75
N LEU A 354 -8.46 0.80 8.03
CA LEU A 354 -7.36 1.31 8.85
C LEU A 354 -7.92 1.83 10.18
N CYS A 355 -7.49 1.26 11.30
CA CYS A 355 -7.90 1.72 12.63
C CYS A 355 -6.70 2.33 13.34
N CYS A 356 -6.58 3.66 13.38
CA CYS A 356 -5.56 4.36 14.16
C CYS A 356 -6.18 4.90 15.45
N GLY A 357 -5.91 4.25 16.58
CA GLY A 357 -6.60 4.46 17.86
C GLY A 357 -6.00 3.63 19.00
N SER A 358 -6.84 2.98 19.81
CA SER A 358 -6.42 2.10 20.92
C SER A 358 -5.61 0.89 20.44
N ASP A 359 -6.00 0.29 19.32
CA ASP A 359 -5.47 -1.00 18.89
C ASP A 359 -4.62 -0.96 17.61
N ASN A 360 -4.49 0.20 16.94
CA ASN A 360 -3.64 0.45 15.76
C ASN A 360 -3.55 -0.73 14.75
N GLN A 361 -4.63 -1.01 14.01
CA GLN A 361 -4.77 -2.21 13.18
C GLN A 361 -4.98 -1.90 11.70
N ILE A 362 -4.48 -2.80 10.83
CA ILE A 362 -4.84 -2.85 9.41
C ILE A 362 -5.67 -4.10 9.18
N ARG A 363 -6.93 -3.94 8.77
CA ARG A 363 -7.87 -5.03 8.53
C ARG A 363 -8.05 -5.24 7.03
N LEU A 364 -8.00 -6.50 6.61
CA LEU A 364 -8.15 -6.93 5.23
C LEU A 364 -9.27 -7.95 5.12
N THR A 365 -10.27 -7.63 4.30
CA THR A 365 -11.42 -8.51 4.06
C THR A 365 -11.52 -8.83 2.58
N ARG A 366 -11.77 -10.09 2.24
CA ARG A 366 -11.99 -10.53 0.85
C ARG A 366 -13.48 -10.53 0.55
N SER A 367 -13.88 -10.06 -0.63
CA SER A 367 -15.28 -10.12 -1.06
C SER A 367 -15.83 -11.54 -1.16
N THR A 368 -14.96 -12.53 -1.40
CA THR A 368 -15.33 -13.95 -1.49
C THR A 368 -15.49 -14.64 -0.13
N GLU A 369 -14.93 -14.08 0.94
CA GLU A 369 -14.98 -14.63 2.31
C GLU A 369 -15.10 -13.50 3.33
N PRO A 370 -16.25 -12.79 3.39
CA PRO A 370 -16.41 -11.63 4.27
C PRO A 370 -16.44 -12.00 5.77
N SER A 371 -16.70 -13.27 6.10
CA SER A 371 -16.63 -13.78 7.48
C SER A 371 -15.20 -13.98 7.98
N ARG A 372 -14.19 -13.91 7.10
CA ARG A 372 -12.78 -14.10 7.47
C ARG A 372 -12.00 -12.79 7.28
N ILE A 373 -11.48 -12.26 8.38
CA ILE A 373 -10.84 -10.95 8.45
C ILE A 373 -9.38 -11.14 8.85
N LEU A 374 -8.46 -10.67 8.03
CA LEU A 374 -7.03 -10.66 8.37
C LEU A 374 -6.69 -9.34 9.05
N ILE A 375 -6.06 -9.40 10.22
CA ILE A 375 -5.70 -8.24 11.02
C ILE A 375 -4.18 -8.19 11.15
N ILE A 376 -3.58 -7.08 10.74
CA ILE A 376 -2.20 -6.74 11.07
C ILE A 376 -2.25 -5.81 12.27
N ASP A 377 -1.61 -6.22 13.35
CA ASP A 377 -1.65 -5.54 14.64
C ASP A 377 -0.23 -5.24 15.11
N SER A 378 -0.04 -4.13 15.82
CA SER A 378 1.24 -3.73 16.40
C SER A 378 1.08 -3.52 17.90
N GLN A 379 1.69 -4.41 18.69
CA GLN A 379 1.55 -4.39 20.15
C GLN A 379 2.87 -4.06 20.85
N LYS A 380 2.77 -3.29 21.95
CA LYS A 380 3.85 -3.15 22.93
C LYS A 380 4.08 -4.49 23.62
N ASP A 381 5.29 -4.71 24.11
CA ASP A 381 5.75 -6.01 24.60
C ASP A 381 4.89 -6.52 25.77
N ASN A 382 3.89 -7.36 25.48
CA ASN A 382 2.92 -7.89 26.44
C ASN A 382 3.40 -9.19 27.12
N GLY A 383 4.72 -9.43 27.19
CA GLY A 383 5.30 -10.64 27.80
C GLY A 383 5.37 -11.86 26.87
N PHE A 384 4.96 -11.75 25.60
CA PHE A 384 5.22 -12.76 24.58
C PHE A 384 6.67 -12.64 24.07
N SER A 385 7.47 -13.69 24.24
CA SER A 385 8.91 -13.67 23.92
C SER A 385 9.27 -13.68 22.43
N LYS A 386 8.28 -13.73 21.51
CA LYS A 386 8.49 -13.91 20.07
C LYS A 386 7.56 -13.05 19.23
N TYR A 387 8.15 -12.22 18.37
CA TYR A 387 7.49 -11.46 17.31
C TYR A 387 8.23 -11.68 15.97
N PRO A 388 7.57 -11.57 14.80
CA PRO A 388 6.12 -11.53 14.66
C PRO A 388 5.51 -12.89 15.02
N TYR A 389 4.24 -12.91 15.41
CA TYR A 389 3.51 -14.16 15.62
C TYR A 389 2.14 -14.08 14.97
N VAL A 390 1.63 -15.25 14.58
CA VAL A 390 0.32 -15.40 13.97
C VAL A 390 -0.56 -16.17 14.93
N HIS A 391 -1.77 -15.65 15.15
CA HIS A 391 -2.81 -16.34 15.91
C HIS A 391 -4.14 -16.10 15.24
N PHE A 392 -5.15 -16.88 15.59
CA PHE A 392 -6.50 -16.68 15.08
C PHE A 392 -7.51 -16.73 16.23
N PHE A 393 -8.59 -16.00 16.04
CA PHE A 393 -9.72 -15.97 16.96
C PHE A 393 -10.99 -16.18 16.16
N THR A 394 -11.91 -17.02 16.63
CA THR A 394 -13.19 -17.27 15.94
C THR A 394 -14.32 -17.03 16.92
N ASN A 395 -15.35 -16.32 16.47
CA ASN A 395 -16.64 -16.25 17.15
C ASN A 395 -17.75 -16.74 16.21
N ASP A 396 -18.99 -16.75 16.68
CA ASP A 396 -20.14 -17.29 15.95
C ASP A 396 -20.38 -16.69 14.55
N ARG A 397 -19.78 -15.52 14.24
CA ARG A 397 -19.99 -14.81 12.97
C ARG A 397 -18.72 -14.60 12.15
N TYR A 398 -17.54 -14.54 12.79
CA TYR A 398 -16.30 -14.12 12.14
C TYR A 398 -15.10 -14.95 12.60
N THR A 399 -14.18 -15.18 11.68
CA THR A 399 -12.82 -15.66 11.93
C THR A 399 -11.84 -14.52 11.71
N PHE A 400 -10.98 -14.26 12.69
CA PHE A 400 -9.96 -13.23 12.65
C PHE A 400 -8.58 -13.87 12.64
N ASP A 401 -7.81 -13.66 11.58
CA ASP A 401 -6.42 -14.09 11.48
C ASP A 401 -5.50 -12.91 11.82
N TYR A 402 -4.85 -12.94 12.97
CA TYR A 402 -3.95 -11.88 13.44
C TYR A 402 -2.50 -12.17 13.04
N LEU A 403 -1.86 -11.16 12.45
CA LEU A 403 -0.41 -11.03 12.35
C LEU A 403 0.03 -9.92 13.29
N THR A 404 0.61 -10.30 14.43
CA THR A 404 1.05 -9.33 15.45
C THR A 404 2.53 -9.02 15.28
N LEU A 405 2.84 -7.73 15.15
CA LEU A 405 4.16 -7.14 15.03
C LEU A 405 4.57 -6.49 16.35
N LYS A 406 5.88 -6.39 16.57
CA LYS A 406 6.43 -5.72 17.75
C LYS A 406 6.39 -4.20 17.54
N ASP A 407 5.76 -3.47 18.45
CA ASP A 407 5.87 -2.00 18.51
C ASP A 407 7.27 -1.61 19.04
N ASN A 408 8.08 -1.01 18.17
CA ASN A 408 9.44 -0.55 18.48
C ASN A 408 9.50 0.93 18.92
N GLY A 409 8.37 1.56 19.22
CA GLY A 409 8.28 2.96 19.61
C GLY A 409 8.18 3.95 18.44
N ASN A 410 8.18 3.48 17.19
CA ASN A 410 7.93 4.29 15.99
C ASN A 410 6.72 3.77 15.18
N TYR A 411 5.72 3.22 15.87
CA TYR A 411 4.62 2.50 15.23
C TYR A 411 3.83 3.31 14.21
N ILE A 412 3.70 4.63 14.37
CA ILE A 412 2.92 5.48 13.45
C ILE A 412 3.54 5.46 12.06
N GLU A 413 4.86 5.62 11.96
CA GLU A 413 5.54 5.61 10.67
C GLU A 413 5.56 4.20 10.07
N GLU A 414 5.79 3.17 10.90
CA GLU A 414 5.68 1.77 10.46
C GLU A 414 4.26 1.43 9.96
N TYR A 415 3.23 1.96 10.62
CA TYR A 415 1.82 1.81 10.24
C TYR A 415 1.50 2.47 8.90
N LYS A 416 1.94 3.73 8.70
CA LYS A 416 1.81 4.46 7.44
C LYS A 416 2.49 3.68 6.31
N GLU A 417 3.74 3.27 6.52
CA GLU A 417 4.48 2.49 5.54
C GLU A 417 3.75 1.17 5.23
N MET A 418 3.32 0.42 6.24
CA MET A 418 2.62 -0.85 6.06
C MET A 418 1.33 -0.68 5.27
N ALA A 419 0.52 0.34 5.59
CA ALA A 419 -0.70 0.66 4.86
C ALA A 419 -0.43 0.92 3.38
N GLN A 420 0.60 1.69 3.04
CA GLN A 420 1.01 1.93 1.65
C GLN A 420 1.40 0.62 0.95
N HIS A 421 2.14 -0.26 1.64
CA HIS A 421 2.57 -1.53 1.10
C HIS A 421 1.40 -2.47 0.83
N VAL A 422 0.44 -2.55 1.74
CA VAL A 422 -0.78 -3.34 1.58
C VAL A 422 -1.58 -2.84 0.38
N CYS A 423 -1.80 -1.52 0.28
CA CYS A 423 -2.52 -0.93 -0.86
C CYS A 423 -1.84 -1.28 -2.19
N GLU A 424 -0.50 -1.18 -2.25
CA GLU A 424 0.25 -1.52 -3.46
C GLU A 424 0.22 -3.01 -3.80
N VAL A 425 0.29 -3.90 -2.79
CA VAL A 425 0.29 -5.36 -2.98
C VAL A 425 -1.07 -5.85 -3.45
N PHE A 426 -2.17 -5.41 -2.84
CA PHE A 426 -3.51 -5.84 -3.20
C PHE A 426 -4.14 -5.01 -4.33
N ARG A 427 -3.48 -3.91 -4.73
CA ARG A 427 -4.01 -2.93 -5.69
C ARG A 427 -5.40 -2.42 -5.29
N SER A 428 -5.62 -2.32 -4.00
CA SER A 428 -6.84 -1.81 -3.40
C SER A 428 -6.54 -0.46 -2.75
N PRO A 429 -7.38 0.57 -2.95
CA PRO A 429 -7.30 1.78 -2.15
C PRO A 429 -7.76 1.50 -0.71
N ILE A 430 -7.40 2.40 0.21
CA ILE A 430 -7.98 2.43 1.55
C ILE A 430 -9.49 2.65 1.40
N HIS A 431 -10.28 1.74 1.96
CA HIS A 431 -11.74 1.82 1.94
C HIS A 431 -12.25 2.66 3.10
N GLN A 432 -11.74 2.37 4.31
CA GLN A 432 -12.10 3.06 5.54
C GLN A 432 -10.85 3.43 6.34
N ILE A 433 -10.88 4.59 7.01
CA ILE A 433 -9.87 4.96 7.98
C ILE A 433 -10.44 5.67 9.20
N GLU A 434 -10.01 5.23 10.37
CA GLU A 434 -10.15 5.91 11.64
C GLU A 434 -8.83 6.61 11.99
N ILE A 435 -8.90 7.88 12.36
CA ILE A 435 -7.77 8.78 12.54
C ILE A 435 -7.78 9.30 13.97
N ALA A 436 -6.79 8.92 14.78
CA ALA A 436 -6.58 9.46 16.12
C ALA A 436 -5.36 10.38 16.28
N LYS A 437 -4.64 10.68 15.20
CA LYS A 437 -3.46 11.55 15.22
C LYS A 437 -3.39 12.44 13.99
N GLU A 438 -3.05 13.72 14.18
CA GLU A 438 -2.92 14.69 13.08
C GLU A 438 -1.88 14.25 12.04
N SER A 439 -0.77 13.64 12.47
CA SER A 439 0.26 13.16 11.54
C SER A 439 -0.23 12.07 10.59
N VAL A 440 -1.27 11.31 10.95
CA VAL A 440 -1.92 10.31 10.09
C VAL A 440 -2.88 10.99 9.12
N LEU A 441 -3.61 12.00 9.58
CA LEU A 441 -4.46 12.84 8.73
C LEU A 441 -3.65 13.52 7.60
N GLU A 442 -2.53 14.15 7.96
CA GLU A 442 -1.64 14.82 6.98
C GLU A 442 -1.05 13.85 5.97
N TRP A 443 -0.67 12.66 6.44
CA TRP A 443 -0.21 11.58 5.57
C TRP A 443 -1.33 11.13 4.61
N LEU A 444 -2.55 10.98 5.11
CA LEU A 444 -3.70 10.51 4.34
C LEU A 444 -4.04 11.47 3.20
N ILE A 445 -4.08 12.78 3.48
CA ILE A 445 -4.32 13.83 2.48
C ILE A 445 -3.31 13.73 1.32
N ARG A 446 -2.03 13.47 1.64
CA ARG A 446 -0.97 13.34 0.62
C ARG A 446 -1.00 12.02 -0.12
N PHE A 447 -1.39 10.94 0.56
CA PHE A 447 -1.32 9.58 0.02
C PHE A 447 -2.56 9.19 -0.79
N GLN A 448 -3.76 9.44 -0.24
CA GLN A 448 -5.03 9.08 -0.86
C GLN A 448 -6.14 10.07 -0.43
N PRO A 449 -6.29 11.20 -1.14
CA PRO A 449 -7.26 12.24 -0.76
C PRO A 449 -8.72 11.84 -1.01
N ILE A 450 -8.99 10.75 -1.75
CA ILE A 450 -10.35 10.26 -2.02
C ILE A 450 -10.58 8.96 -1.25
N ILE A 451 -11.53 8.95 -0.32
CA ILE A 451 -11.81 7.82 0.58
C ILE A 451 -13.32 7.65 0.70
N ARG A 452 -13.79 6.44 0.97
CA ARG A 452 -15.22 6.17 1.17
C ARG A 452 -15.66 6.52 2.58
N TYR A 453 -14.97 5.98 3.59
CA TYR A 453 -15.28 6.15 4.99
C TYR A 453 -14.13 6.79 5.76
N VAL A 454 -14.38 7.92 6.41
CA VAL A 454 -13.38 8.61 7.23
C VAL A 454 -13.99 8.90 8.60
N GLU A 455 -13.31 8.45 9.65
CA GLU A 455 -13.62 8.80 11.04
C GLU A 455 -12.44 9.54 11.65
N ILE A 456 -12.68 10.73 12.18
CA ILE A 456 -11.68 11.53 12.90
C ILE A 456 -12.07 11.53 14.38
N ARG A 457 -11.17 11.03 15.23
CA ARG A 457 -11.34 10.97 16.68
C ARG A 457 -11.10 12.33 17.35
N GLU A 458 -11.40 12.36 18.64
CA GLU A 458 -11.22 13.52 19.51
C GLU A 458 -9.78 14.03 19.50
N ASN A 459 -9.63 15.35 19.64
CA ASN A 459 -8.34 16.05 19.77
C ASN A 459 -7.40 15.95 18.55
N VAL A 460 -7.87 15.46 17.40
CA VAL A 460 -7.09 15.46 16.14
C VAL A 460 -7.15 16.81 15.44
N ILE A 461 -8.30 17.49 15.52
CA ILE A 461 -8.52 18.82 14.95
C ILE A 461 -8.59 19.80 16.12
N ASP A 462 -7.66 20.74 16.16
CA ASP A 462 -7.51 21.72 17.25
C ASP A 462 -7.86 23.15 16.84
N SER A 463 -8.04 23.41 15.53
CA SER A 463 -8.30 24.74 14.98
C SER A 463 -9.25 24.73 13.79
N VAL A 464 -9.81 25.90 13.48
CA VAL A 464 -10.74 26.13 12.38
C VAL A 464 -10.03 26.00 11.04
N GLU A 465 -8.82 26.52 10.98
CA GLU A 465 -7.93 26.49 9.84
C GLU A 465 -7.60 25.04 9.47
N THR A 466 -7.34 24.19 10.47
CA THR A 466 -7.13 22.75 10.27
C THR A 466 -8.41 22.08 9.76
N LEU A 467 -9.58 22.38 10.34
CA LEU A 467 -10.87 21.84 9.87
C LEU A 467 -11.14 22.22 8.40
N ASP A 468 -11.01 23.51 8.06
CA ASP A 468 -11.25 24.02 6.71
C ASP A 468 -10.26 23.43 5.70
N ARG A 469 -8.97 23.33 6.07
CA ARG A 469 -7.94 22.65 5.27
C ARG A 469 -8.34 21.20 4.97
N ILE A 470 -8.82 20.47 5.96
CA ILE A 470 -9.25 19.07 5.82
C ILE A 470 -10.43 18.98 4.86
N LEU A 471 -11.48 19.77 5.08
CA LEU A 471 -12.70 19.75 4.27
C LEU A 471 -12.42 20.11 2.80
N LYS A 472 -11.42 20.96 2.54
CA LYS A 472 -10.97 21.30 1.17
C LYS A 472 -10.06 20.25 0.54
N SER A 473 -9.28 19.53 1.34
CA SER A 473 -8.24 18.62 0.84
C SER A 473 -8.68 17.16 0.72
N LEU A 474 -9.65 16.73 1.54
CA LEU A 474 -10.21 15.38 1.52
C LEU A 474 -11.53 15.35 0.77
N LYS A 475 -11.71 14.33 -0.06
CA LYS A 475 -12.97 13.99 -0.72
C LYS A 475 -13.50 12.69 -0.15
N VAL A 476 -14.51 12.79 0.72
CA VAL A 476 -15.19 11.63 1.29
C VAL A 476 -16.43 11.30 0.46
N THR A 477 -16.49 10.08 -0.03
CA THR A 477 -17.49 9.66 -1.04
C THR A 477 -18.71 8.97 -0.44
N GLU A 478 -18.59 8.38 0.74
CA GLU A 478 -19.71 7.67 1.39
C GLU A 478 -20.03 8.28 2.75
N HIS A 479 -19.15 8.21 3.76
CA HIS A 479 -19.46 8.68 5.12
C HIS A 479 -18.28 9.41 5.79
N PHE A 480 -18.54 10.61 6.30
CA PHE A 480 -17.60 11.37 7.12
C PHE A 480 -18.07 11.47 8.56
N GLN A 481 -17.26 10.97 9.50
CA GLN A 481 -17.50 11.06 10.93
C GLN A 481 -16.43 11.91 11.61
N LEU A 482 -16.85 12.82 12.49
CA LEU A 482 -15.97 13.66 13.29
C LEU A 482 -16.40 13.61 14.76
N VAL A 483 -15.47 13.26 15.65
CA VAL A 483 -15.64 13.29 17.10
C VAL A 483 -14.80 14.45 17.63
N SER A 484 -15.41 15.56 18.05
CA SER A 484 -14.67 16.77 18.46
C SER A 484 -14.71 16.98 19.97
N LEU A 485 -13.61 17.39 20.61
CA LEU A 485 -13.61 17.85 22.01
C LEU A 485 -12.78 19.13 22.25
N THR A 486 -12.26 19.73 21.18
CA THR A 486 -11.17 20.72 21.27
C THR A 486 -11.55 22.14 20.88
N PHE A 487 -12.75 22.37 20.36
CA PHE A 487 -13.15 23.73 20.01
C PHE A 487 -13.60 24.52 21.24
N SER A 488 -13.12 25.77 21.34
CA SER A 488 -13.63 26.75 22.31
C SER A 488 -15.16 26.85 22.24
N GLU A 489 -15.84 27.04 23.37
CA GLU A 489 -17.30 27.23 23.40
C GLU A 489 -17.80 28.39 22.52
N LYS A 490 -16.89 29.29 22.12
CA LYS A 490 -17.13 30.45 21.25
C LYS A 490 -16.99 30.12 19.76
N PHE A 491 -16.52 28.92 19.38
CA PHE A 491 -16.30 28.54 18.00
C PHE A 491 -17.64 28.28 17.27
N GLN A 492 -17.77 28.83 16.06
CA GLN A 492 -18.90 28.61 15.17
C GLN A 492 -18.39 28.42 13.74
N TYR A 493 -18.86 27.36 13.08
CA TYR A 493 -18.59 27.10 11.67
C TYR A 493 -19.86 27.36 10.86
N THR A 494 -19.74 28.13 9.78
CA THR A 494 -20.88 28.61 8.96
C THR A 494 -20.87 28.10 7.53
N GLU A 495 -19.74 27.57 7.06
CA GLU A 495 -19.60 27.01 5.71
C GLU A 495 -20.26 25.62 5.62
N PRO A 496 -20.73 25.21 4.44
CA PRO A 496 -21.32 23.90 4.25
C PRO A 496 -20.26 22.79 4.25
N ILE A 497 -20.55 21.67 4.93
CA ILE A 497 -19.67 20.51 4.88
C ILE A 497 -19.86 19.79 3.53
N PRO A 498 -18.78 19.55 2.76
CA PRO A 498 -18.86 19.12 1.36
C PRO A 498 -19.12 17.60 1.18
N PHE A 499 -19.54 16.88 2.21
CA PHE A 499 -19.72 15.42 2.18
C PHE A 499 -21.20 15.05 2.24
N GLN A 500 -21.64 14.08 1.43
CA GLN A 500 -23.07 13.73 1.36
C GLN A 500 -23.61 13.18 2.69
N THR A 501 -22.86 12.31 3.37
CA THR A 501 -23.24 11.80 4.68
C THR A 501 -22.25 12.25 5.74
N VAL A 502 -22.78 12.90 6.79
CA VAL A 502 -21.98 13.45 7.88
C VAL A 502 -22.50 13.03 9.24
N THR A 503 -21.59 12.64 10.11
CA THR A 503 -21.85 12.42 11.54
C THR A 503 -20.89 13.26 12.37
N ILE A 504 -21.40 14.16 13.20
CA ILE A 504 -20.59 15.03 14.04
C ILE A 504 -21.01 14.80 15.50
N PHE A 505 -20.08 14.30 16.30
CA PHE A 505 -20.22 14.27 17.75
C PHE A 505 -19.66 15.56 18.34
N TYR A 506 -20.32 16.04 19.40
CA TYR A 506 -20.03 17.34 20.03
C TYR A 506 -20.13 18.50 19.04
N SER A 507 -21.23 18.52 18.29
CA SER A 507 -21.51 19.47 17.22
C SER A 507 -21.99 20.85 17.71
N SER A 508 -21.59 21.29 18.90
CA SER A 508 -22.06 22.54 19.52
C SER A 508 -21.65 23.80 18.74
N TRP A 509 -20.59 23.69 17.95
CA TRP A 509 -20.03 24.71 17.07
C TRP A 509 -20.64 24.70 15.65
N PHE A 510 -21.44 23.67 15.33
CA PHE A 510 -22.02 23.52 14.00
C PHE A 510 -23.31 24.33 13.90
N THR A 511 -23.38 25.25 12.95
CA THR A 511 -24.44 26.27 12.91
C THR A 511 -25.54 25.97 11.89
N LEU A 512 -26.67 26.66 12.03
CA LEU A 512 -27.80 26.58 11.09
C LEU A 512 -27.41 26.91 9.63
N PRO A 513 -26.65 27.99 9.33
CA PRO A 513 -26.17 28.26 7.97
C PRO A 513 -25.41 27.11 7.32
N SER A 514 -24.53 26.41 8.05
CA SER A 514 -23.77 25.26 7.54
C SER A 514 -24.67 24.11 7.07
N ILE A 515 -25.81 23.93 7.73
CA ILE A 515 -26.81 22.91 7.35
C ILE A 515 -27.60 23.39 6.13
N LEU A 516 -28.20 24.58 6.21
CA LEU A 516 -29.10 25.08 5.18
C LEU A 516 -28.42 25.23 3.82
N ASN A 517 -27.15 25.64 3.81
CA ASN A 517 -26.39 25.84 2.57
C ASN A 517 -25.66 24.56 2.12
N GLY A 518 -25.78 23.46 2.88
CA GLY A 518 -25.20 22.16 2.58
C GLY A 518 -25.96 21.38 1.52
N ASN A 519 -25.29 20.39 0.94
CA ASN A 519 -25.87 19.46 -0.04
C ASN A 519 -25.90 18.00 0.47
N ASN A 520 -26.02 17.85 1.79
CA ASN A 520 -25.93 16.56 2.47
C ASN A 520 -27.22 15.75 2.26
N SER A 521 -27.08 14.43 2.07
CA SER A 521 -28.19 13.47 2.12
C SER A 521 -28.45 12.96 3.53
N ILE A 522 -27.42 12.80 4.35
CA ILE A 522 -27.56 12.32 5.71
C ILE A 522 -26.76 13.23 6.65
N ILE A 523 -27.42 13.71 7.70
CA ILE A 523 -26.80 14.57 8.71
C ILE A 523 -27.11 14.02 10.10
N ARG A 524 -26.09 13.78 10.92
CA ARG A 524 -26.25 13.31 12.29
C ARG A 524 -25.43 14.18 13.23
N LEU A 525 -26.09 14.83 14.19
CA LEU A 525 -25.49 15.82 15.07
C LEU A 525 -25.72 15.42 16.53
N PHE A 526 -24.66 15.17 17.28
CA PHE A 526 -24.75 14.81 18.69
C PHE A 526 -24.17 15.92 19.58
N ASN A 527 -24.85 16.19 20.70
CA ASN A 527 -24.53 17.29 21.62
C ASN A 527 -24.55 18.67 20.91
N SER A 528 -25.56 18.88 20.06
CA SER A 528 -25.76 20.14 19.33
C SER A 528 -26.32 21.24 20.21
N LYS A 529 -25.96 22.50 19.91
CA LYS A 529 -26.54 23.73 20.50
C LYS A 529 -27.71 24.31 19.68
N LEU A 530 -28.10 23.67 18.58
CA LEU A 530 -29.25 24.13 17.79
C LEU A 530 -30.53 24.12 18.62
N THR A 531 -31.24 25.24 18.58
CA THR A 531 -32.48 25.45 19.30
C THR A 531 -33.66 24.81 18.54
N PRO A 532 -34.82 24.61 19.19
CA PRO A 532 -36.05 24.20 18.51
C PRO A 532 -36.39 25.09 17.30
N LYS A 533 -36.14 26.41 17.39
CA LYS A 533 -36.36 27.37 16.29
C LYS A 533 -35.43 27.15 15.11
N ASP A 534 -34.18 26.77 15.37
CA ASP A 534 -33.24 26.45 14.30
C ASP A 534 -33.69 25.18 13.56
N ILE A 535 -34.12 24.15 14.30
CA ILE A 535 -34.63 22.90 13.73
C ILE A 535 -35.94 23.15 12.97
N ASN A 536 -36.84 23.97 13.50
CA ASN A 536 -38.04 24.42 12.79
C ASN A 536 -37.69 25.06 11.45
N THR A 537 -36.67 25.93 11.43
CA THR A 537 -36.20 26.58 10.20
C THR A 537 -35.68 25.57 9.18
N ILE A 538 -34.91 24.55 9.62
CA ILE A 538 -34.45 23.44 8.76
C ILE A 538 -35.63 22.71 8.13
N LEU A 539 -36.62 22.32 8.94
CA LEU A 539 -37.80 21.59 8.46
C LEU A 539 -38.67 22.44 7.53
N ARG A 540 -38.80 23.74 7.80
CA ARG A 540 -39.54 24.69 6.95
C ARG A 540 -38.90 24.85 5.58
N GLU A 541 -37.59 25.11 5.53
CA GLU A 541 -36.87 25.26 4.27
C GLU A 541 -36.88 23.96 3.44
N TRP A 542 -36.81 22.81 4.11
CA TRP A 542 -37.00 21.52 3.45
C TRP A 542 -38.43 21.38 2.91
N GLN A 543 -39.46 21.72 3.70
CA GLN A 543 -40.87 21.60 3.31
C GLN A 543 -41.25 22.54 2.15
N MET A 544 -40.66 23.74 2.10
CA MET A 544 -40.79 24.66 0.97
C MET A 544 -40.09 24.15 -0.30
N GLY A 545 -39.13 23.22 -0.15
CA GLY A 545 -38.32 22.71 -1.25
C GLY A 545 -37.34 23.74 -1.81
N SER A 546 -37.08 24.84 -1.09
CA SER A 546 -36.07 25.86 -1.44
C SER A 546 -34.65 25.33 -1.19
N LYS A 547 -34.46 24.60 -0.09
CA LYS A 547 -33.15 24.04 0.35
C LYS A 547 -33.28 22.58 0.77
N LEU A 548 -32.15 21.93 1.03
CA LEU A 548 -32.09 20.56 1.58
C LEU A 548 -32.79 19.50 0.70
N ARG A 549 -32.83 19.70 -0.63
CA ARG A 549 -33.57 18.81 -1.55
C ARG A 549 -33.08 17.37 -1.52
N ASN A 550 -31.78 17.18 -1.29
CA ASN A 550 -31.10 15.89 -1.26
C ASN A 550 -31.17 15.21 0.12
N LEU A 551 -31.71 15.87 1.15
CA LEU A 551 -31.77 15.33 2.50
C LEU A 551 -32.71 14.12 2.56
N GLU A 552 -32.17 12.99 2.97
CA GLU A 552 -32.85 11.71 3.19
C GLU A 552 -33.04 11.42 4.68
N PHE A 553 -32.07 11.81 5.51
CA PHE A 553 -32.09 11.55 6.95
C PHE A 553 -31.40 12.64 7.76
N PHE A 554 -32.06 13.09 8.82
CA PHE A 554 -31.51 14.06 9.78
C PHE A 554 -31.76 13.57 11.21
N GLU A 555 -30.68 13.36 11.97
CA GLU A 555 -30.72 12.99 13.39
C GLU A 555 -30.03 14.07 14.21
N ILE A 556 -30.69 14.53 15.28
CA ILE A 556 -30.10 15.47 16.22
C ILE A 556 -30.35 15.02 17.66
N ALA A 557 -29.28 14.93 18.44
CA ALA A 557 -29.32 14.69 19.86
C ALA A 557 -28.82 15.94 20.60
N THR A 558 -29.67 16.50 21.45
CA THR A 558 -29.34 17.68 22.26
C THR A 558 -29.84 17.49 23.69
N PRO A 559 -29.12 17.98 24.72
CA PRO A 559 -29.59 17.97 26.10
C PRO A 559 -30.94 18.69 26.28
N ILE A 560 -31.27 19.64 25.40
CA ILE A 560 -32.52 20.43 25.45
C ILE A 560 -33.75 19.51 25.37
N PHE A 561 -33.69 18.42 24.61
CA PHE A 561 -34.81 17.49 24.46
C PHE A 561 -35.04 16.60 25.69
N GLN A 562 -34.21 16.67 26.73
CA GLN A 562 -34.46 15.97 28.00
C GLN A 562 -35.75 16.48 28.69
N ASN A 563 -36.17 17.74 28.44
CA ASN A 563 -37.39 18.35 28.97
C ASN A 563 -38.53 18.46 27.93
N ARG A 564 -39.21 17.34 27.69
CA ARG A 564 -40.60 17.13 27.16
C ARG A 564 -41.17 18.00 25.99
N GLU A 565 -42.35 17.56 25.56
CA GLU A 565 -43.25 17.95 24.44
C GLU A 565 -43.30 19.42 24.00
N SER A 566 -43.02 20.40 24.88
CA SER A 566 -43.03 21.84 24.51
C SER A 566 -41.97 22.18 23.46
N HIS A 567 -40.75 21.67 23.61
CA HIS A 567 -39.68 21.88 22.61
C HIS A 567 -40.01 21.19 21.29
N PHE A 568 -40.70 20.05 21.34
CA PHE A 568 -41.15 19.35 20.12
C PHE A 568 -42.25 20.13 19.40
N ASN A 569 -43.20 20.69 20.14
CA ASN A 569 -44.24 21.57 19.59
C ASN A 569 -43.63 22.84 18.99
N GLU A 570 -42.59 23.41 19.62
CA GLU A 570 -41.86 24.54 19.07
C GLU A 570 -41.15 24.19 17.75
N VAL A 571 -40.54 23.00 17.64
CA VAL A 571 -39.94 22.52 16.38
C VAL A 571 -40.98 22.43 15.26
N LEU A 572 -42.23 22.07 15.58
CA LEU A 572 -43.30 21.87 14.59
C LEU A 572 -44.21 23.09 14.41
N LYS A 573 -43.91 24.19 15.11
CA LYS A 573 -44.75 25.39 15.11
C LYS A 573 -44.81 25.99 13.70
N ASP A 574 -46.01 26.35 13.27
CA ASP A 574 -46.28 26.97 11.97
C ASP A 574 -45.84 26.12 10.74
N LEU A 575 -45.58 24.82 10.93
CA LEU A 575 -45.37 23.85 9.85
C LEU A 575 -46.67 23.14 9.51
N ASN A 576 -46.87 22.82 8.23
CA ASN A 576 -48.03 22.05 7.78
C ASN A 576 -47.75 20.55 7.91
N TRP A 577 -48.14 19.95 9.04
CA TRP A 577 -47.93 18.53 9.32
C TRP A 577 -49.23 17.77 9.62
N THR A 578 -49.19 16.46 9.42
CA THR A 578 -50.25 15.52 9.81
C THR A 578 -49.71 14.48 10.80
N GLU A 579 -50.53 14.04 11.75
CA GLU A 579 -50.18 12.93 12.64
C GLU A 579 -50.45 11.61 11.93
N SER A 580 -49.46 10.71 11.95
CA SER A 580 -49.61 9.33 11.49
C SER A 580 -49.45 8.38 12.67
N VAL A 581 -50.42 7.46 12.79
CA VAL A 581 -50.47 6.41 13.80
C VAL A 581 -50.20 5.09 13.09
N GLY A 582 -48.92 4.80 12.83
CA GLY A 582 -48.48 3.60 12.13
C GLY A 582 -47.25 3.85 11.25
N ASN A 583 -46.88 2.86 10.44
CA ASN A 583 -45.69 2.96 9.58
C ASN A 583 -45.98 3.46 8.16
N ASP A 584 -47.24 3.53 7.68
CA ASP A 584 -47.67 4.19 6.41
C ASP A 584 -46.84 3.90 5.13
N GLY A 585 -46.07 2.81 5.09
CA GLY A 585 -45.12 2.48 4.00
C GLY A 585 -43.75 3.15 4.13
N ARG A 586 -43.47 3.83 5.24
CA ARG A 586 -42.17 4.40 5.60
C ARG A 586 -41.11 3.30 5.74
N PRO A 587 -39.90 3.49 5.21
CA PRO A 587 -38.83 2.52 5.34
C PRO A 587 -38.47 2.27 6.82
N LEU A 588 -38.53 0.99 7.24
CA LEU A 588 -38.15 0.58 8.60
C LEU A 588 -36.63 0.62 8.84
N THR A 589 -35.86 0.76 7.77
CA THR A 589 -34.40 0.83 7.83
C THR A 589 -33.88 2.00 7.02
N VAL A 590 -33.04 2.82 7.63
CA VAL A 590 -32.19 3.78 6.93
C VAL A 590 -30.76 3.26 6.99
N LYS A 591 -30.14 3.10 5.83
CA LYS A 591 -28.75 2.67 5.73
C LYS A 591 -27.86 3.89 5.91
N ILE A 592 -27.13 3.95 7.03
CA ILE A 592 -26.29 5.09 7.39
C ILE A 592 -24.81 4.85 6.99
N ASP A 593 -24.38 3.59 7.03
CA ASP A 593 -23.08 3.12 6.52
C ASP A 593 -23.19 1.68 5.95
N ASP A 594 -22.21 1.27 5.13
CA ASP A 594 -22.16 -0.07 4.52
C ASP A 594 -21.76 -1.19 5.50
N GLU A 595 -21.00 -0.88 6.56
CA GLU A 595 -20.36 -1.95 7.34
C GLU A 595 -21.04 -2.31 8.67
N MET A 596 -21.77 -1.46 9.42
CA MET A 596 -22.38 -1.92 10.70
C MET A 596 -23.60 -1.18 11.26
N ARG A 597 -24.14 -0.11 10.66
CA ARG A 597 -25.20 0.69 11.32
C ARG A 597 -26.43 0.90 10.42
N THR A 598 -27.30 -0.11 10.38
CA THR A 598 -28.69 0.09 9.93
C THR A 598 -29.51 0.72 11.05
N TYR A 599 -30.03 1.92 10.81
CA TYR A 599 -31.00 2.51 11.72
C TYR A 599 -32.34 1.80 11.55
N ARG A 600 -32.77 1.01 12.54
CA ARG A 600 -34.10 0.41 12.57
C ARG A 600 -35.09 1.33 13.25
N VAL A 601 -36.06 1.83 12.48
CA VAL A 601 -37.24 2.54 12.96
C VAL A 601 -38.18 1.50 13.60
N ARG A 602 -38.69 1.75 14.81
CA ARG A 602 -39.71 0.85 15.41
C ARG A 602 -41.07 1.18 14.79
N GLU A 603 -41.87 0.16 14.49
CA GLU A 603 -43.19 0.30 13.83
C GLU A 603 -44.22 1.14 14.62
N VAL A 604 -43.98 1.39 15.90
CA VAL A 604 -44.99 1.88 16.85
C VAL A 604 -44.81 3.36 17.25
N ASP A 605 -43.86 4.07 16.66
CA ASP A 605 -43.58 5.47 17.03
C ASP A 605 -44.59 6.43 16.36
N ARG A 606 -45.33 7.21 17.16
CA ARG A 606 -46.16 8.33 16.65
C ARG A 606 -45.26 9.31 15.92
N VAL A 607 -45.59 9.61 14.67
CA VAL A 607 -44.79 10.51 13.83
C VAL A 607 -45.61 11.67 13.29
N ARG A 608 -44.89 12.72 12.91
CA ARG A 608 -45.44 13.97 12.38
C ARG A 608 -44.93 14.10 10.95
N ASN A 609 -45.82 13.98 9.98
CA ASN A 609 -45.48 13.95 8.56
C ASN A 609 -45.63 15.33 7.94
N LEU A 610 -44.53 15.85 7.42
CA LEU A 610 -44.47 17.05 6.58
C LEU A 610 -44.51 16.60 5.11
N VAL A 611 -45.33 17.24 4.30
CA VAL A 611 -45.39 16.96 2.85
C VAL A 611 -44.77 18.12 2.09
N ARG A 612 -43.86 17.81 1.18
CA ARG A 612 -43.24 18.75 0.24
C ARG A 612 -44.00 18.76 -1.08
N SER A 613 -43.93 19.86 -1.82
CA SER A 613 -44.68 20.06 -3.07
C SER A 613 -44.42 19.02 -4.17
N ASP A 614 -43.28 18.32 -4.13
CA ASP A 614 -42.92 17.22 -5.04
C ASP A 614 -43.43 15.84 -4.59
N GLY A 615 -44.22 15.79 -3.51
CA GLY A 615 -44.81 14.56 -2.96
C GLY A 615 -43.88 13.76 -2.04
N MET A 616 -42.70 14.30 -1.70
CA MET A 616 -41.84 13.71 -0.68
C MET A 616 -42.42 13.95 0.73
N ILE A 617 -42.34 12.94 1.58
CA ILE A 617 -42.84 12.95 2.96
C ILE A 617 -41.64 12.95 3.90
N GLY A 618 -41.62 13.90 4.83
CA GLY A 618 -40.64 14.00 5.90
C GLY A 618 -41.28 13.67 7.24
N SER A 619 -40.94 12.51 7.83
CA SER A 619 -41.48 12.07 9.11
C SER A 619 -40.57 12.49 10.26
N VAL A 620 -41.10 13.33 11.16
CA VAL A 620 -40.44 13.77 12.39
C VAL A 620 -40.87 12.91 13.57
N SER A 621 -39.93 12.48 14.41
CA SER A 621 -40.18 11.70 15.64
C SER A 621 -39.14 11.99 16.72
N LEU A 622 -39.50 11.71 17.98
CA LEU A 622 -38.59 11.71 19.11
C LEU A 622 -38.33 10.29 19.59
N ARG A 623 -37.07 9.95 19.88
CA ARG A 623 -36.68 8.63 20.35
C ARG A 623 -35.75 8.72 21.55
N LYS A 624 -36.00 7.89 22.57
CA LYS A 624 -35.06 7.68 23.69
C LYS A 624 -33.93 6.74 23.22
N ALA A 625 -32.67 7.14 23.39
CA ALA A 625 -31.54 6.27 23.07
C ALA A 625 -31.57 4.98 23.91
N ILE A 626 -31.13 3.86 23.35
CA ILE A 626 -31.05 2.56 24.04
C ILE A 626 -29.72 2.42 24.82
N ASP A 627 -28.77 3.34 24.59
CA ASP A 627 -27.44 3.31 25.20
C ASP A 627 -27.41 3.99 26.58
N LYS A 628 -26.39 3.69 27.40
CA LYS A 628 -26.19 4.10 28.81
C LYS A 628 -26.23 5.61 29.12
N ILE A 629 -26.47 6.46 28.13
CA ILE A 629 -26.63 7.92 28.27
C ILE A 629 -28.06 8.25 27.83
N GLU A 630 -28.93 8.61 28.77
CA GLU A 630 -30.35 8.93 28.54
C GLU A 630 -30.54 10.22 27.72
N ASN A 631 -30.17 10.23 26.45
CA ASN A 631 -30.38 11.36 25.55
C ASN A 631 -31.55 11.09 24.60
N ILE A 632 -32.51 12.01 24.57
CA ILE A 632 -33.61 12.04 23.59
C ILE A 632 -33.06 12.57 22.26
N ARG A 633 -33.45 11.92 21.16
CA ARG A 633 -33.02 12.25 19.80
C ARG A 633 -34.23 12.63 18.96
N LEU A 634 -34.12 13.73 18.20
CA LEU A 634 -35.07 14.08 17.15
C LEU A 634 -34.60 13.49 15.83
N ILE A 635 -35.53 12.87 15.12
CA ILE A 635 -35.26 12.11 13.91
C ILE A 635 -36.23 12.57 12.84
N PHE A 636 -35.67 12.94 11.70
CA PHE A 636 -36.39 13.34 10.51
C PHE A 636 -35.97 12.44 9.35
N GLN A 637 -36.93 11.68 8.84
CA GLN A 637 -36.72 10.70 7.77
C GLN A 637 -37.53 11.08 6.54
N VAL A 638 -36.88 11.18 5.40
CA VAL A 638 -37.50 11.54 4.13
C VAL A 638 -37.75 10.29 3.29
N TRP A 639 -38.94 10.17 2.74
CA TRP A 639 -39.38 9.02 1.95
C TRP A 639 -40.51 9.44 1.00
N ARG A 640 -40.91 8.51 0.13
CA ARG A 640 -42.07 8.67 -0.76
C ARG A 640 -42.99 7.48 -0.55
N ARG A 641 -44.30 7.72 -0.54
CA ARG A 641 -45.28 6.63 -0.49
C ARG A 641 -45.12 5.78 -1.75
N GLN A 642 -44.81 4.49 -1.58
CA GLN A 642 -44.88 3.56 -2.69
C GLN A 642 -46.34 3.43 -3.10
N THR A 643 -46.61 3.61 -4.38
CA THR A 643 -47.93 3.46 -5.01
C THR A 643 -48.20 2.01 -5.36
#